data_AF-A0A7C6TP29-F1
#
_entry.id   AF-A0A7C6TP29-F1
#
_cell.length_a   1.000
_cell.length_b   1.000
_cell.length_c   1.000
_cell.angle_alpha   90.00
_cell.angle_beta   90.00
_cell.angle_gamma   90.00
#
_symmetry.space_group_name_H-M   'P 1'
#
loop_
_entity.id
_entity.type
_entity.pdbx_description
1 polymer ?
#
loop_
_entity_poly.entity_id
_entity_poly.type
_entity_poly.pdbx_seq_one_letter_code
_entity_poly.pdbx_strand_id
1 'polypeptide(L)'
;MTDMKNKFIKLVSVFLSVISVVGVLSSVGILPVYAAPAKKGEEEEKKIIDYYTQVYNTPEQKLEAMVLKQSNDNYELYYEEYSGEVALKNKKSGQILFTNPYDVATTTGSDDTKSQLLSQVIIKFTDNDQEKNYYSYIEAAKREQIYVKNIKNGIRVEYTIGKEETRSLIPRLIEKSRFEEQILSLITDETALKKISAFYTLKDPADPKLTVRGIKELQATFPITNKMAVYVFDPYASQREVNLIESYVKTYCTQYSYSELDYDHQMTEYTASGTAPAMFKLALEYRLQDDGLEVRLPANGIRFDESHYSLTYIQFLPYIGCGSYLNKGYTFIPDGSGSIVRFEDFAGKNLTISGKIYGQDFAYHEISGAHQQPMRLPVYGVVENARGTVKYKTTEMSVDDTGKEVEVEVDNEASLDEDHGYLAIITEGDAMANITTSHGGALHKYATVYTQFYPRPKDSYNLAESISVGQNATWTVVSKRKYTGSYRIKYIMLTDENKAKENNIKDYYSVSWEGMAKAYRDYLVNKGDLVPLDSARTSGDIPLYLETFGVIDTKTTILSIPVMVKTPLTTFEDIQTMTDELAASGIKNVIYRLTGYYNGGMQFTIPTRVKFERKAGGNRGFNELIDYAKSKGISVYPDFDLAYVSGTRLIDGFSHRTDAIKTIDNRYTTKRRYDSVEQTYRRTWLVAISPSVYTKLYEKFNKSFGKLNHMGISVSTLGSDLNSDFDKKDPYNREDAREFTIDLFDKIKADYGSLMIDCGNAYALKYADHILNMSLDSSLYYYSSQPVPFMGMILHGYVQYAGTPTNEAGDIRYEMLKIIQSGASPYFLLSYQNIQKLKEDWRLSRYYSVSYEIWFDDLIKYYNILNDALKDCQSATLEGCEFLYAERIPTDDEIAADKAEADLLAQEEAEALAKKEEKAARAAALKERKAAEEAAELGIDLEAEAAAAEAAAEETAADDAAAAEGEADAAAEEADAAAEEADAPKEYEKTKYTTALGTVAKVSYSNGVVFYLNFNSFNVTVEGQTIEALQFIRVG
;
A
#
# COMPACT_ATOMS: atom_id res chain seq x y z
N MET A 1 50.94 -43.62 32.93
CA MET A 1 50.23 -43.39 31.65
C MET A 1 48.76 -42.99 31.82
N THR A 2 48.11 -43.26 32.97
CA THR A 2 46.72 -42.87 33.23
C THR A 2 46.56 -41.41 33.72
N ASP A 3 47.59 -40.87 34.38
CA ASP A 3 47.56 -39.51 34.93
C ASP A 3 47.81 -38.39 33.88
N MET A 4 48.53 -38.73 32.81
CA MET A 4 48.74 -37.83 31.66
C MET A 4 47.48 -37.69 30.80
N LYS A 5 46.67 -38.75 30.69
CA LYS A 5 45.39 -38.73 29.96
C LYS A 5 44.34 -37.87 30.68
N ASN A 6 44.28 -37.92 32.01
CA ASN A 6 43.35 -37.08 32.78
C ASN A 6 43.75 -35.60 32.82
N LYS A 7 45.06 -35.29 32.78
CA LYS A 7 45.52 -33.90 32.60
C LYS A 7 45.28 -33.37 31.19
N PHE A 8 45.44 -34.20 30.16
CA PHE A 8 45.16 -33.80 28.77
C PHE A 8 43.65 -33.60 28.51
N ILE A 9 42.79 -34.45 29.08
CA ILE A 9 41.32 -34.27 28.98
C ILE A 9 40.85 -33.04 29.77
N LYS A 10 41.43 -32.74 30.94
CA LYS A 10 41.13 -31.49 31.66
C LYS A 10 41.65 -30.25 30.93
N LEU A 11 42.82 -30.31 30.29
CA LEU A 11 43.34 -29.18 29.51
C LEU A 11 42.51 -28.93 28.24
N VAL A 12 42.07 -30.00 27.56
CA VAL A 12 41.21 -29.91 26.36
C VAL A 12 39.78 -29.51 26.72
N SER A 13 39.23 -29.91 27.87
CA SER A 13 37.92 -29.44 28.35
C SER A 13 37.96 -27.99 28.85
N VAL A 14 39.07 -27.51 29.41
CA VAL A 14 39.26 -26.09 29.76
C VAL A 14 39.53 -25.24 28.51
N PHE A 15 40.23 -25.78 27.50
CA PHE A 15 40.44 -25.07 26.24
C PHE A 15 39.18 -25.07 25.36
N LEU A 16 38.35 -26.12 25.38
CA LEU A 16 37.04 -26.15 24.73
C LEU A 16 36.00 -25.30 25.46
N SER A 17 36.03 -25.17 26.79
CA SER A 17 35.16 -24.24 27.52
C SER A 17 35.59 -22.78 27.34
N VAL A 18 36.88 -22.50 27.14
CA VAL A 18 37.35 -21.15 26.77
C VAL A 18 37.06 -20.83 25.29
N ILE A 19 37.12 -21.81 24.38
CA ILE A 19 36.73 -21.59 22.96
C ILE A 19 35.20 -21.53 22.78
N SER A 20 34.40 -22.18 23.62
CA SER A 20 32.93 -21.99 23.61
C SER A 20 32.46 -20.73 24.35
N VAL A 21 33.34 -20.06 25.11
CA VAL A 21 33.10 -18.73 25.68
C VAL A 21 33.68 -17.60 24.81
N VAL A 22 34.64 -17.89 23.92
CA VAL A 22 35.21 -16.89 22.99
C VAL A 22 34.66 -17.02 21.56
N GLY A 23 34.06 -18.15 21.17
CA GLY A 23 33.38 -18.36 19.89
C GLY A 23 31.92 -17.85 19.82
N VAL A 24 31.39 -17.32 20.92
CA VAL A 24 30.08 -16.62 20.98
C VAL A 24 30.25 -15.09 20.84
N LEU A 25 31.50 -14.61 20.65
CA LEU A 25 31.83 -13.19 20.54
C LEU A 25 32.20 -12.73 19.12
N SER A 26 31.97 -13.53 18.08
CA SER A 26 32.05 -13.09 16.67
C SER A 26 30.69 -12.76 16.04
N SER A 27 29.60 -12.85 16.79
CA SER A 27 28.34 -12.14 16.51
C SER A 27 28.24 -10.93 17.42
N VAL A 28 29.20 -9.99 17.31
CA VAL A 28 28.97 -8.63 17.79
C VAL A 28 27.98 -8.00 16.81
N GLY A 29 26.71 -8.34 16.98
CA GLY A 29 25.64 -7.43 16.61
C GLY A 29 25.95 -6.13 17.32
N ILE A 30 26.11 -5.07 16.55
CA ILE A 30 26.24 -3.70 17.05
C ILE A 30 25.02 -3.48 17.95
N LEU A 31 25.22 -3.61 19.26
CA LEU A 31 24.24 -3.21 20.25
C LEU A 31 24.10 -1.68 20.09
N PRO A 32 22.90 -1.13 19.83
CA PRO A 32 22.71 0.30 19.94
C PRO A 32 22.92 0.68 21.41
N VAL A 33 24.05 1.33 21.68
CA VAL A 33 24.29 2.00 22.95
C VAL A 33 23.34 3.20 23.00
N TYR A 34 22.29 3.09 23.82
CA TYR A 34 21.52 4.26 24.24
C TYR A 34 22.42 5.11 25.13
N ALA A 35 22.59 6.38 24.78
CA ALA A 35 23.43 7.30 25.54
C ALA A 35 22.73 7.65 26.87
N ALA A 36 23.49 7.70 27.96
CA ALA A 36 23.06 8.38 29.17
C ALA A 36 23.06 9.91 28.92
N PRO A 37 22.12 10.68 29.50
CA PRO A 37 22.03 12.11 29.27
C PRO A 37 23.30 12.82 29.74
N ALA A 38 23.87 13.65 28.87
CA ALA A 38 24.94 14.59 29.24
C ALA A 38 24.37 15.69 30.14
N LYS A 39 25.14 16.12 31.15
CA LYS A 39 24.78 17.23 32.04
C LYS A 39 24.49 18.50 31.22
N LYS A 40 23.36 19.15 31.52
CA LYS A 40 22.97 20.47 30.99
C LYS A 40 24.12 21.48 31.14
N GLY A 41 24.70 21.87 30.01
CA GLY A 41 25.38 23.16 29.85
C GLY A 41 24.34 24.20 29.39
N GLU A 42 24.61 25.47 29.67
CA GLU A 42 23.73 26.64 29.48
C GLU A 42 22.89 26.57 28.19
N GLU A 43 21.56 26.53 28.35
CA GLU A 43 20.56 26.39 27.28
C GLU A 43 20.28 27.74 26.60
N GLU A 44 20.56 27.84 25.30
CA GLU A 44 19.82 28.77 24.43
C GLU A 44 18.34 28.31 24.42
N GLU A 45 17.40 29.24 24.63
CA GLU A 45 15.95 28.95 24.58
C GLU A 45 15.59 28.35 23.21
N LYS A 46 15.33 27.04 23.16
CA LYS A 46 14.74 26.39 21.98
C LYS A 46 13.35 26.99 21.74
N LYS A 47 13.19 27.73 20.65
CA LYS A 47 11.89 28.26 20.21
C LYS A 47 10.94 27.10 19.91
N ILE A 48 9.96 26.86 20.78
CA ILE A 48 8.91 25.84 20.56
C ILE A 48 7.95 26.38 19.49
N ILE A 49 7.90 25.71 18.33
CA ILE A 49 7.00 26.05 17.23
C ILE A 49 5.66 25.33 17.44
N ASP A 50 4.55 26.09 17.48
CA ASP A 50 3.21 25.50 17.47
C ASP A 50 2.78 25.15 16.04
N TYR A 51 3.07 23.93 15.61
CA TYR A 51 2.72 23.42 14.28
C TYR A 51 1.21 23.27 14.03
N TYR A 52 0.34 23.52 15.01
CA TYR A 52 -1.10 23.61 14.75
C TYR A 52 -1.51 24.94 14.11
N THR A 53 -0.73 25.99 14.34
CA THR A 53 -1.03 27.38 13.95
C THR A 53 0.05 28.00 13.06
N GLN A 54 1.28 27.49 13.10
CA GLN A 54 2.36 27.93 12.21
C GLN A 54 2.06 27.56 10.75
N VAL A 55 1.81 28.57 9.93
CA VAL A 55 1.57 28.41 8.49
C VAL A 55 2.89 28.46 7.72
N TYR A 56 3.08 27.50 6.82
CA TYR A 56 4.07 27.54 5.75
C TYR A 56 3.28 27.52 4.44
N ASN A 57 3.46 28.54 3.61
CA ASN A 57 2.68 28.70 2.37
C ASN A 57 3.31 27.97 1.19
N THR A 58 4.62 27.73 1.23
CA THR A 58 5.34 26.97 0.21
C THR A 58 6.23 25.89 0.82
N PRO A 59 6.55 24.82 0.05
CA PRO A 59 7.57 23.84 0.39
C PRO A 59 8.91 24.46 0.82
N GLU A 60 9.36 25.50 0.11
CA GLU A 60 10.66 26.16 0.35
C GLU A 60 10.69 26.85 1.71
N GLN A 61 9.61 27.56 2.08
CA GLN A 61 9.50 28.20 3.40
C GLN A 61 9.61 27.18 4.53
N LYS A 62 9.00 26.00 4.36
CA LYS A 62 9.11 24.92 5.33
C LYS A 62 10.54 24.38 5.38
N LEU A 63 11.18 24.18 4.23
CA LEU A 63 12.55 23.66 4.16
C LEU A 63 13.57 24.62 4.80
N GLU A 64 13.41 25.94 4.62
CA GLU A 64 14.25 26.97 5.22
C GLU A 64 14.21 26.96 6.76
N ALA A 65 13.08 26.54 7.34
CA ALA A 65 12.93 26.36 8.78
C ALA A 65 13.59 25.07 9.31
N MET A 66 14.11 24.19 8.43
CA MET A 66 14.75 22.93 8.79
C MET A 66 16.28 23.02 8.74
N VAL A 67 16.96 22.11 9.44
CA VAL A 67 18.42 22.05 9.50
C VAL A 67 18.95 21.02 8.52
N LEU A 68 19.83 21.41 7.59
CA LEU A 68 20.57 20.47 6.75
C LEU A 68 21.48 19.58 7.63
N LYS A 69 21.28 18.26 7.60
CA LYS A 69 22.08 17.30 8.39
C LYS A 69 23.07 16.50 7.56
N GLN A 70 22.74 16.16 6.31
CA GLN A 70 23.59 15.36 5.40
C GLN A 70 23.37 15.78 3.95
N SER A 71 24.35 15.51 3.09
CA SER A 71 24.26 15.72 1.64
C SER A 71 25.15 14.70 0.92
N ASN A 72 24.74 14.26 -0.27
CA ASN A 72 25.57 13.53 -1.23
C ASN A 72 25.55 14.27 -2.59
N ASP A 73 25.99 13.60 -3.66
CA ASP A 73 26.07 14.22 -4.99
C ASP A 73 24.69 14.61 -5.54
N ASN A 74 23.65 13.81 -5.25
CA ASN A 74 22.31 13.96 -5.82
C ASN A 74 21.26 14.56 -4.87
N TYR A 75 21.43 14.41 -3.56
CA TYR A 75 20.41 14.72 -2.55
C TYR A 75 20.95 15.43 -1.31
N GLU A 76 20.07 16.18 -0.67
CA GLU A 76 20.25 16.80 0.64
C GLU A 76 19.19 16.32 1.63
N LEU A 77 19.59 16.06 2.87
CA LEU A 77 18.73 15.58 3.95
C LEU A 77 18.59 16.65 5.03
N TYR A 78 17.38 17.16 5.19
CA TYR A 78 17.01 18.18 6.17
C TYR A 78 16.25 17.54 7.33
N TYR A 79 16.35 18.14 8.53
CA TYR A 79 15.73 17.65 9.75
C TYR A 79 15.17 18.81 10.57
N GLU A 80 13.97 18.63 11.10
CA GLU A 80 13.30 19.56 12.02
C GLU A 80 13.43 19.04 13.46
N GLU A 81 13.99 19.87 14.35
CA GLU A 81 14.48 19.41 15.66
C GLU A 81 13.39 19.19 16.70
N TYR A 82 12.20 19.75 16.52
CA TYR A 82 11.11 19.64 17.48
C TYR A 82 10.24 18.40 17.22
N SER A 83 9.71 18.28 16.01
CA SER A 83 8.79 17.24 15.54
C SER A 83 9.51 15.96 15.10
N GLY A 84 10.79 16.05 14.75
CA GLY A 84 11.55 14.97 14.15
C GLY A 84 11.30 14.76 12.66
N GLU A 85 10.64 15.72 12.00
CA GLU A 85 10.37 15.71 10.56
C GLU A 85 11.65 15.72 9.73
N VAL A 86 11.62 15.03 8.59
CA VAL A 86 12.73 14.93 7.64
C VAL A 86 12.26 15.33 6.25
N ALA A 87 13.12 16.01 5.51
CA ALA A 87 12.89 16.33 4.11
C ALA A 87 14.09 15.91 3.25
N LEU A 88 13.81 15.39 2.07
CA LEU A 88 14.78 15.03 1.05
C LEU A 88 14.67 16.01 -0.11
N LYS A 89 15.73 16.73 -0.43
CA LYS A 89 15.78 17.62 -1.59
C LYS A 89 16.64 17.02 -2.69
N ASN A 90 16.11 16.93 -3.90
CA ASN A 90 16.87 16.58 -5.09
C ASN A 90 17.67 17.81 -5.55
N LYS A 91 19.00 17.69 -5.59
CA LYS A 91 19.89 18.82 -5.94
C LYS A 91 19.84 19.19 -7.42
N LYS A 92 19.46 18.25 -8.29
CA LYS A 92 19.38 18.48 -9.74
C LYS A 92 18.07 19.17 -10.11
N SER A 93 16.94 18.67 -9.62
CA SER A 93 15.62 19.21 -9.98
C SER A 93 15.13 20.30 -9.03
N GLY A 94 15.70 20.41 -7.83
CA GLY A 94 15.25 21.34 -6.78
C GLY A 94 14.07 20.82 -5.95
N GLN A 95 13.38 19.77 -6.42
CA GLN A 95 12.17 19.23 -5.81
C GLN A 95 12.40 18.65 -4.41
N ILE A 96 11.37 18.70 -3.57
CA ILE A 96 11.45 18.34 -2.14
C ILE A 96 10.41 17.28 -1.80
N LEU A 97 10.83 16.25 -1.07
CA LEU A 97 9.98 15.21 -0.51
C LEU A 97 9.99 15.31 1.02
N PHE A 98 8.86 15.69 1.61
CA PHE A 98 8.68 15.75 3.06
C PHE A 98 8.10 14.45 3.62
N THR A 99 8.48 14.10 4.85
CA THR A 99 7.86 13.00 5.59
C THR A 99 6.42 13.27 6.02
N ASN A 100 6.01 14.54 6.03
CA ASN A 100 4.71 15.03 6.49
C ASN A 100 4.25 16.19 5.60
N PRO A 101 2.95 16.54 5.59
CA PRO A 101 2.50 17.72 4.86
C PRO A 101 3.15 18.98 5.47
N TYR A 102 3.66 19.87 4.63
CA TYR A 102 4.32 21.11 5.09
C TYR A 102 3.32 22.12 5.66
N ASP A 103 2.05 22.03 5.25
CA ASP A 103 0.98 23.00 5.43
C ASP A 103 -0.15 22.50 6.35
N VAL A 104 0.16 21.63 7.32
CA VAL A 104 -0.84 21.08 8.28
C VAL A 104 -1.67 22.16 8.96
N ALA A 105 -1.10 23.32 9.30
CA ALA A 105 -1.83 24.40 9.95
C ALA A 105 -3.02 24.95 9.12
N THR A 106 -2.97 24.80 7.79
CA THR A 106 -4.04 25.23 6.87
C THR A 106 -5.27 24.32 6.87
N THR A 107 -5.18 23.12 7.48
CA THR A 107 -6.30 22.19 7.52
C THR A 107 -7.32 22.54 8.61
N THR A 108 -8.60 22.28 8.30
CA THR A 108 -9.73 22.43 9.24
C THR A 108 -9.91 21.21 10.17
N GLY A 109 -9.02 20.23 10.09
CA GLY A 109 -9.05 19.04 10.96
C GLY A 109 -8.88 19.38 12.45
N SER A 110 -9.39 18.51 13.32
CA SER A 110 -9.23 18.66 14.78
C SER A 110 -7.77 18.56 15.22
N ASP A 111 -7.46 18.98 16.44
CA ASP A 111 -6.12 18.83 17.02
C ASP A 111 -5.63 17.38 17.03
N ASP A 112 -6.54 16.41 17.21
CA ASP A 112 -6.22 14.98 17.11
C ASP A 112 -5.82 14.60 15.68
N THR A 113 -6.55 15.10 14.68
CA THR A 113 -6.20 14.90 13.26
C THR A 113 -4.87 15.56 12.92
N LYS A 114 -4.65 16.82 13.33
CA LYS A 114 -3.37 17.53 13.12
C LYS A 114 -2.21 16.79 13.78
N SER A 115 -2.42 16.22 14.97
CA SER A 115 -1.42 15.40 15.67
C SER A 115 -1.04 14.13 14.92
N GLN A 116 -2.03 13.50 14.28
CA GLN A 116 -1.79 12.35 13.43
C GLN A 116 -0.94 12.77 12.22
N LEU A 117 -1.35 13.83 11.52
CA LEU A 117 -0.66 14.38 10.33
C LEU A 117 0.79 14.80 10.61
N LEU A 118 1.10 15.27 11.82
CA LEU A 118 2.45 15.69 12.24
C LEU A 118 3.32 14.53 12.78
N SER A 119 2.80 13.31 12.85
CA SER A 119 3.53 12.17 13.44
C SER A 119 4.42 11.45 12.43
N GLN A 120 5.69 11.25 12.80
CA GLN A 120 6.64 10.38 12.10
C GLN A 120 6.31 8.89 12.27
N VAL A 121 5.84 8.52 13.46
CA VAL A 121 5.53 7.15 13.85
C VAL A 121 4.17 7.08 14.54
N ILE A 122 3.37 6.09 14.15
CA ILE A 122 2.10 5.75 14.79
C ILE A 122 2.18 4.31 15.28
N ILE A 123 1.93 4.11 16.58
CA ILE A 123 1.92 2.80 17.23
C ILE A 123 0.49 2.44 17.57
N LYS A 124 0.03 1.27 17.13
CA LYS A 124 -1.20 0.66 17.63
C LYS A 124 -0.86 -0.51 18.54
N PHE A 125 -1.40 -0.51 19.75
CA PHE A 125 -1.17 -1.56 20.75
C PHE A 125 -2.45 -1.88 21.52
N THR A 126 -2.43 -3.00 22.23
CA THR A 126 -3.52 -3.45 23.10
C THR A 126 -3.09 -3.30 24.56
N ASP A 127 -3.99 -2.74 25.38
CA ASP A 127 -3.89 -2.57 26.82
C ASP A 127 -5.21 -3.08 27.44
N ASN A 128 -5.15 -4.16 28.23
CA ASN A 128 -6.35 -4.83 28.79
C ASN A 128 -7.45 -5.08 27.73
N ASP A 129 -7.06 -5.70 26.61
CA ASP A 129 -7.91 -5.99 25.44
C ASP A 129 -8.51 -4.77 24.71
N GLN A 130 -8.16 -3.54 25.12
CA GLN A 130 -8.53 -2.32 24.40
C GLN A 130 -7.41 -1.86 23.48
N GLU A 131 -7.74 -1.59 22.21
CA GLU A 131 -6.79 -1.03 21.27
C GLU A 131 -6.61 0.48 21.48
N LYS A 132 -5.35 0.93 21.50
CA LYS A 132 -4.96 2.33 21.65
C LYS A 132 -3.94 2.70 20.58
N ASN A 133 -3.97 3.96 20.16
CA ASN A 133 -2.99 4.55 19.25
C ASN A 133 -2.13 5.55 20.01
N TYR A 134 -0.82 5.51 19.79
CA TYR A 134 0.11 6.58 20.15
C TYR A 134 0.68 7.25 18.90
N TYR A 135 0.63 8.58 18.92
CA TYR A 135 1.11 9.45 17.87
C TYR A 135 2.42 10.09 18.33
N SER A 136 3.52 9.88 17.61
CA SER A 136 4.84 10.40 17.97
C SER A 136 4.87 11.92 18.20
N TYR A 137 4.01 12.70 17.53
CA TYR A 137 3.95 14.15 17.76
C TYR A 137 3.48 14.49 19.19
N ILE A 138 2.39 13.87 19.68
CA ILE A 138 1.90 14.11 21.05
C ILE A 138 2.81 13.42 22.08
N GLU A 139 3.18 12.17 21.80
CA GLU A 139 3.75 11.29 22.81
C GLU A 139 5.29 11.30 22.85
N ALA A 140 5.94 11.97 21.88
CA ALA A 140 7.38 12.20 21.88
C ALA A 140 7.73 13.67 21.66
N ALA A 141 7.29 14.32 20.57
CA ALA A 141 7.70 15.69 20.23
C ALA A 141 7.26 16.71 21.28
N LYS A 142 5.96 16.77 21.62
CA LYS A 142 5.43 17.63 22.69
C LYS A 142 5.99 17.33 24.09
N ARG A 143 6.68 16.20 24.26
CA ARG A 143 7.35 15.80 25.50
C ARG A 143 8.87 16.00 25.44
N GLU A 144 9.41 16.52 24.34
CA GLU A 144 10.86 16.69 24.11
C GLU A 144 11.63 15.36 24.20
N GLN A 145 11.01 14.26 23.77
CA GLN A 145 11.53 12.89 23.88
C GLN A 145 12.03 12.32 22.54
N ILE A 146 12.56 13.19 21.68
CA ILE A 146 13.15 12.83 20.37
C ILE A 146 14.64 13.18 20.38
N TYR A 147 15.47 12.23 19.98
CA TYR A 147 16.93 12.41 19.96
C TYR A 147 17.51 12.02 18.61
N VAL A 148 18.27 12.92 17.98
CA VAL A 148 18.94 12.66 16.70
C VAL A 148 20.43 12.37 16.89
N LYS A 149 20.95 11.41 16.13
CA LYS A 149 22.38 11.09 16.03
C LYS A 149 22.79 11.02 14.57
N ASN A 150 23.94 11.58 14.23
CA ASN A 150 24.50 11.39 12.89
C ASN A 150 24.99 9.94 12.73
N ILE A 151 24.74 9.36 11.55
CA ILE A 151 25.25 8.05 11.14
C ILE A 151 25.92 8.18 9.77
N LYS A 152 26.58 7.12 9.30
CA LYS A 152 27.17 7.13 7.95
C LYS A 152 26.07 7.39 6.91
N ASN A 153 26.29 8.41 6.08
CA ASN A 153 25.40 8.87 5.00
C ASN A 153 23.98 9.19 5.48
N GLY A 154 23.79 9.61 6.74
CA GLY A 154 22.43 9.71 7.28
C GLY A 154 22.30 10.19 8.71
N ILE A 155 21.09 10.07 9.24
CA ILE A 155 20.75 10.33 10.65
C ILE A 155 19.96 9.18 11.25
N ARG A 156 20.04 9.02 12.56
CA ARG A 156 19.24 8.10 13.37
C ARG A 156 18.42 8.92 14.36
N VAL A 157 17.11 8.85 14.25
CA VAL A 157 16.15 9.54 15.12
C VAL A 157 15.57 8.52 16.10
N GLU A 158 15.83 8.70 17.38
CA GLU A 158 15.37 7.86 18.48
C GLU A 158 14.14 8.49 19.13
N TYR A 159 13.07 7.71 19.26
CA TYR A 159 11.79 8.15 19.83
C TYR A 159 11.53 7.41 21.13
N THR A 160 11.16 8.15 22.18
CA THR A 160 10.45 7.59 23.33
C THR A 160 8.99 8.04 23.23
N ILE A 161 8.09 7.11 22.92
CA ILE A 161 6.67 7.35 22.69
C ILE A 161 5.89 6.86 23.91
N GLY A 162 5.31 7.80 24.65
CA GLY A 162 4.64 7.59 25.93
C GLY A 162 5.39 8.32 27.04
N LYS A 163 4.96 8.19 28.29
CA LYS A 163 5.62 8.90 29.40
C LYS A 163 6.90 8.18 29.84
N GLU A 164 8.07 8.83 29.70
CA GLU A 164 9.34 8.29 30.23
C GLU A 164 9.37 8.32 31.77
N GLU A 165 8.77 9.35 32.37
CA GLU A 165 8.54 9.42 33.82
C GLU A 165 7.35 8.51 34.20
N THR A 166 7.65 7.25 34.53
CA THR A 166 6.62 6.22 34.84
C THR A 166 5.98 6.37 36.22
N ARG A 167 6.56 7.20 37.10
CA ARG A 167 6.03 7.50 38.43
C ARG A 167 5.62 8.96 38.51
N SER A 168 4.36 9.21 38.85
CA SER A 168 3.93 10.55 39.24
C SER A 168 4.72 10.99 40.47
N LEU A 169 5.17 12.25 40.50
CA LEU A 169 5.82 12.89 41.65
C LEU A 169 4.81 13.15 42.78
N ILE A 170 4.11 12.09 43.20
CA ILE A 170 3.06 12.09 44.21
C ILE A 170 3.35 10.94 45.16
N PRO A 171 3.61 11.20 46.44
CA PRO A 171 3.75 10.13 47.42
C PRO A 171 2.42 9.41 47.60
N ARG A 172 2.38 8.11 47.31
CA ARG A 172 1.18 7.29 47.56
C ARG A 172 0.96 7.07 49.05
N LEU A 173 2.04 6.87 49.79
CA LEU A 173 2.10 6.99 51.24
C LEU A 173 3.27 7.92 51.59
N ILE A 174 3.07 8.76 52.61
CA ILE A 174 4.09 9.65 53.16
C ILE A 174 3.83 9.85 54.65
N GLU A 175 4.89 9.93 55.44
CA GLU A 175 4.81 10.17 56.87
C GLU A 175 4.18 11.54 57.15
N LYS A 176 3.40 11.62 58.24
CA LYS A 176 2.60 12.80 58.60
C LYS A 176 3.40 14.11 58.58
N SER A 177 4.48 14.19 59.35
CA SER A 177 5.28 15.41 59.46
C SER A 177 5.92 15.80 58.12
N ARG A 178 6.40 14.82 57.35
CA ARG A 178 6.98 15.07 56.02
C ARG A 178 5.96 15.59 55.02
N PHE A 179 4.73 15.07 55.02
CA PHE A 179 3.68 15.60 54.13
C PHE A 179 3.29 17.03 54.48
N GLU A 180 3.14 17.30 55.77
CA GLU A 180 2.81 18.64 56.28
C GLU A 180 3.92 19.65 55.97
N GLU A 181 5.18 19.28 56.16
CA GLU A 181 6.34 20.17 55.98
C GLU A 181 6.78 20.30 54.52
N GLN A 182 6.94 19.19 53.78
CA GLN A 182 7.54 19.21 52.45
C GLN A 182 6.53 19.37 51.31
N ILE A 183 5.23 19.24 51.57
CA ILE A 183 4.19 19.41 50.55
C ILE A 183 3.19 20.49 50.97
N LEU A 184 2.44 20.27 52.05
CA LEU A 184 1.33 21.18 52.40
C LEU A 184 1.78 22.59 52.76
N SER A 185 2.88 22.75 53.51
CA SER A 185 3.37 24.07 53.94
C SER A 185 3.89 24.95 52.79
N LEU A 186 4.26 24.34 51.66
CA LEU A 186 4.84 25.02 50.51
C LEU A 186 3.79 25.49 49.49
N ILE A 187 2.54 25.02 49.60
CA ILE A 187 1.45 25.39 48.69
C ILE A 187 0.77 26.66 49.21
N THR A 188 1.07 27.79 48.56
CA THR A 188 0.57 29.11 48.96
C THR A 188 -0.82 29.44 48.42
N ASP A 189 -1.27 28.75 47.36
CA ASP A 189 -2.62 28.93 46.79
C ASP A 189 -3.66 28.11 47.56
N GLU A 190 -4.67 28.79 48.12
CA GLU A 190 -5.71 28.15 48.94
C GLU A 190 -6.53 27.12 48.15
N THR A 191 -6.74 27.34 46.85
CA THR A 191 -7.52 26.43 46.00
C THR A 191 -6.75 25.13 45.74
N ALA A 192 -5.46 25.24 45.42
CA ALA A 192 -4.56 24.10 45.25
C ALA A 192 -4.39 23.34 46.57
N LEU A 193 -4.20 24.05 47.69
CA LEU A 193 -4.07 23.45 49.02
C LEU A 193 -5.32 22.64 49.42
N LYS A 194 -6.51 23.21 49.18
CA LYS A 194 -7.78 22.51 49.45
C LYS A 194 -7.95 21.29 48.57
N LYS A 195 -7.59 21.39 47.28
CA LYS A 195 -7.67 20.27 46.34
C LYS A 195 -6.70 19.17 46.72
N ILE A 196 -5.41 19.46 46.95
CA ILE A 196 -4.44 18.43 47.32
C ILE A 196 -4.82 17.72 48.62
N SER A 197 -5.24 18.48 49.62
CA SER A 197 -5.65 17.92 50.92
C SER A 197 -6.87 17.00 50.80
N ALA A 198 -7.76 17.24 49.84
CA ALA A 198 -8.94 16.38 49.63
C ALA A 198 -8.58 14.98 49.11
N PHE A 199 -7.45 14.84 48.41
CA PHE A 199 -6.98 13.54 47.89
C PHE A 199 -6.09 12.78 48.87
N TYR A 200 -5.78 13.35 50.03
CA TYR A 200 -4.93 12.72 51.04
C TYR A 200 -5.69 12.52 52.34
N THR A 201 -5.82 11.27 52.77
CA THR A 201 -6.45 10.94 54.05
C THR A 201 -5.39 10.56 55.07
N LEU A 202 -5.35 11.28 56.20
CA LEU A 202 -4.49 10.93 57.34
C LEU A 202 -4.97 9.63 57.99
N LYS A 203 -4.06 8.67 58.16
CA LYS A 203 -4.25 7.43 58.90
C LYS A 203 -3.35 7.45 60.13
N ASP A 204 -3.90 7.95 61.23
CA ASP A 204 -3.20 8.14 62.50
C ASP A 204 -3.78 7.17 63.57
N PRO A 205 -3.01 6.15 64.02
CA PRO A 205 -3.47 5.23 65.05
C PRO A 205 -3.66 5.88 66.43
N ALA A 206 -3.12 7.09 66.63
CA ALA A 206 -3.26 7.86 67.86
C ALA A 206 -4.48 8.80 67.84
N ASP A 207 -5.32 8.76 66.79
CA ASP A 207 -6.54 9.58 66.75
C ASP A 207 -7.49 9.20 67.90
N PRO A 208 -7.81 10.12 68.83
CA PRO A 208 -8.68 9.85 69.97
C PRO A 208 -10.13 9.50 69.59
N LYS A 209 -10.52 9.66 68.31
CA LYS A 209 -11.83 9.26 67.78
C LYS A 209 -11.89 7.78 67.36
N LEU A 210 -10.76 7.08 67.27
CA LEU A 210 -10.72 5.67 66.88
C LEU A 210 -10.99 4.75 68.07
N THR A 211 -11.87 3.78 67.88
CA THR A 211 -12.06 2.69 68.85
C THR A 211 -10.92 1.68 68.76
N VAL A 212 -10.69 0.89 69.82
CA VAL A 212 -9.69 -0.20 69.82
C VAL A 212 -9.87 -1.16 68.63
N ARG A 213 -11.12 -1.36 68.18
CA ARG A 213 -11.43 -2.13 66.96
C ARG A 213 -11.03 -1.38 65.69
N GLY A 214 -11.34 -0.08 65.58
CA GLY A 214 -10.97 0.76 64.45
C GLY A 214 -9.46 0.87 64.26
N ILE A 215 -8.67 0.91 65.34
CA ILE A 215 -7.20 0.89 65.28
C ILE A 215 -6.70 -0.42 64.65
N LYS A 216 -7.26 -1.57 65.05
CA LYS A 216 -6.89 -2.88 64.48
C LYS A 216 -7.29 -3.02 63.01
N GLU A 217 -8.46 -2.52 62.61
CA GLU A 217 -8.89 -2.51 61.20
C GLU A 217 -7.99 -1.61 60.34
N LEU A 218 -7.60 -0.44 60.87
CA LEU A 218 -6.67 0.49 60.22
C LEU A 218 -5.26 -0.12 60.07
N GLN A 219 -4.73 -0.77 61.10
CA GLN A 219 -3.43 -1.46 61.06
C GLN A 219 -3.45 -2.70 60.16
N ALA A 220 -4.59 -3.39 60.00
CA ALA A 220 -4.72 -4.48 59.05
C ALA A 220 -4.70 -3.98 57.60
N THR A 221 -5.30 -2.80 57.35
CA THR A 221 -5.39 -2.20 56.01
C THR A 221 -4.09 -1.48 55.62
N PHE A 222 -3.45 -0.80 56.56
CA PHE A 222 -2.19 -0.08 56.39
C PHE A 222 -1.19 -0.51 57.47
N PRO A 223 -0.48 -1.65 57.28
CA PRO A 223 0.44 -2.20 58.30
C PRO A 223 1.49 -1.22 58.82
N ILE A 224 1.91 -0.25 58.00
CA ILE A 224 2.88 0.79 58.38
C ILE A 224 2.40 1.65 59.57
N THR A 225 1.10 1.74 59.80
CA THR A 225 0.50 2.46 60.94
C THR A 225 0.77 1.81 62.30
N ASN A 226 1.40 0.63 62.34
CA ASN A 226 2.00 0.09 63.57
C ASN A 226 3.27 0.87 63.99
N LYS A 227 3.89 1.62 63.08
CA LYS A 227 5.17 2.32 63.30
C LYS A 227 5.02 3.85 63.29
N MET A 228 4.16 4.41 62.44
CA MET A 228 4.03 5.86 62.26
C MET A 228 2.65 6.26 61.71
N ALA A 229 2.26 7.53 61.86
CA ALA A 229 1.09 8.08 61.17
C ALA A 229 1.45 8.44 59.72
N VAL A 230 0.58 8.12 58.77
CA VAL A 230 0.82 8.36 57.34
C VAL A 230 -0.37 9.01 56.66
N TYR A 231 -0.11 9.88 55.70
CA TYR A 231 -1.10 10.29 54.72
C TYR A 231 -1.13 9.28 53.57
N VAL A 232 -2.35 8.88 53.20
CA VAL A 232 -2.60 7.95 52.09
C VAL A 232 -3.29 8.72 50.98
N PHE A 233 -2.68 8.72 49.79
CA PHE A 233 -3.30 9.27 48.59
C PHE A 233 -4.48 8.41 48.15
N ASP A 234 -5.55 9.03 47.67
CA ASP A 234 -6.75 8.34 47.22
C ASP A 234 -6.43 7.28 46.15
N PRO A 235 -6.64 5.98 46.43
CA PRO A 235 -6.36 4.93 45.47
C PRO A 235 -7.32 4.93 44.27
N TYR A 236 -8.44 5.65 44.34
CA TYR A 236 -9.46 5.73 43.29
C TYR A 236 -9.39 7.00 42.44
N ALA A 237 -8.40 7.87 42.66
CA ALA A 237 -8.22 9.08 41.86
C ALA A 237 -7.99 8.75 40.38
N SER A 238 -8.73 9.41 39.50
CA SER A 238 -8.58 9.30 38.04
C SER A 238 -7.22 9.85 37.57
N GLN A 239 -6.76 9.45 36.39
CA GLN A 239 -5.48 9.94 35.85
C GLN A 239 -5.45 11.47 35.66
N ARG A 240 -6.60 12.10 35.40
CA ARG A 240 -6.71 13.56 35.31
C ARG A 240 -6.46 14.21 36.68
N GLU A 241 -7.00 13.63 37.75
CA GLU A 241 -6.80 14.11 39.12
C GLU A 241 -5.35 13.86 39.57
N VAL A 242 -4.78 12.71 39.25
CA VAL A 242 -3.35 12.43 39.48
C VAL A 242 -2.48 13.49 38.79
N ASN A 243 -2.68 13.76 37.49
CA ASN A 243 -1.90 14.78 36.78
C ASN A 243 -2.10 16.19 37.38
N LEU A 244 -3.30 16.53 37.84
CA LEU A 244 -3.61 17.81 38.47
C LEU A 244 -2.90 17.98 39.82
N ILE A 245 -2.86 16.92 40.62
CA ILE A 245 -2.19 16.95 41.92
C ILE A 245 -0.68 17.00 41.73
N GLU A 246 -0.16 16.22 40.78
CA GLU A 246 1.25 16.26 40.39
C GLU A 246 1.65 17.66 39.89
N SER A 247 0.79 18.37 39.15
CA SER A 247 1.09 19.72 38.69
C SER A 247 1.19 20.70 39.86
N TYR A 248 0.37 20.58 40.91
CA TYR A 248 0.53 21.39 42.12
C TYR A 248 1.83 21.06 42.85
N VAL A 249 2.20 19.78 42.99
CA VAL A 249 3.48 19.40 43.62
C VAL A 249 4.66 19.97 42.81
N LYS A 250 4.67 19.80 41.48
CA LYS A 250 5.73 20.34 40.61
C LYS A 250 5.79 21.88 40.64
N THR A 251 4.65 22.55 40.76
CA THR A 251 4.57 24.03 40.77
C THR A 251 5.05 24.63 42.09
N TYR A 252 4.57 24.11 43.23
CA TYR A 252 4.79 24.73 44.54
C TYR A 252 5.92 24.07 45.35
N CYS A 253 6.14 22.77 45.17
CA CYS A 253 7.10 21.98 45.96
C CYS A 253 8.37 21.71 45.15
N THR A 254 9.04 22.76 44.67
CA THR A 254 10.17 22.66 43.72
C THR A 254 11.37 21.84 44.22
N GLN A 255 11.50 21.66 45.54
CA GLN A 255 12.55 20.84 46.17
C GLN A 255 12.13 19.38 46.39
N TYR A 256 10.84 19.07 46.28
CA TYR A 256 10.34 17.71 46.41
C TYR A 256 10.66 16.94 45.14
N SER A 257 11.73 16.15 45.18
CA SER A 257 12.27 15.46 44.01
C SER A 257 11.91 13.98 44.01
N TYR A 258 12.20 13.30 42.90
CA TYR A 258 12.04 11.86 42.80
C TYR A 258 12.85 11.06 43.83
N SER A 259 13.97 11.60 44.32
CA SER A 259 14.71 10.99 45.43
C SER A 259 14.02 11.16 46.79
N GLU A 260 13.34 12.30 47.02
CA GLU A 260 12.51 12.48 48.23
C GLU A 260 11.29 11.55 48.20
N LEU A 261 10.67 11.40 47.02
CA LEU A 261 9.59 10.43 46.81
C LEU A 261 10.05 9.00 47.12
N ASP A 262 11.23 8.60 46.65
CA ASP A 262 11.82 7.29 46.95
C ASP A 262 12.08 7.10 48.44
N TYR A 263 12.60 8.14 49.09
CA TYR A 263 12.82 8.13 50.53
C TYR A 263 11.51 7.96 51.30
N ASP A 264 10.44 8.65 50.90
CA ASP A 264 9.11 8.52 51.51
C ASP A 264 8.51 7.13 51.29
N HIS A 265 8.64 6.56 50.08
CA HIS A 265 8.16 5.20 49.79
C HIS A 265 8.96 4.13 50.55
N GLN A 266 10.28 4.30 50.68
CA GLN A 266 11.11 3.40 51.48
C GLN A 266 10.76 3.51 52.97
N MET A 267 10.61 4.72 53.49
CA MET A 267 10.23 4.96 54.88
C MET A 267 8.86 4.37 55.21
N THR A 268 7.92 4.43 54.28
CA THR A 268 6.56 3.89 54.46
C THR A 268 6.42 2.43 54.05
N GLU A 269 7.52 1.77 53.65
CA GLU A 269 7.54 0.40 53.12
C GLU A 269 6.54 0.21 51.96
N TYR A 270 6.26 1.27 51.21
CA TYR A 270 5.34 1.24 50.09
C TYR A 270 5.93 0.46 48.92
N THR A 271 5.16 -0.49 48.40
CA THR A 271 5.46 -1.17 47.15
C THR A 271 4.46 -0.71 46.10
N ALA A 272 4.96 -0.16 44.99
CA ALA A 272 4.12 0.33 43.91
C ALA A 272 3.30 -0.85 43.32
N SER A 273 1.98 -0.72 43.33
CA SER A 273 1.04 -1.70 42.77
C SER A 273 0.48 -1.31 41.39
N GLY A 274 0.95 -0.20 40.82
CA GLY A 274 0.48 0.31 39.53
C GLY A 274 1.30 -0.24 38.35
N THR A 275 0.60 -0.74 37.32
CA THR A 275 1.21 -0.99 36.01
C THR A 275 1.70 0.34 35.44
N ALA A 276 2.98 0.42 35.06
CA ALA A 276 3.54 1.60 34.42
C ALA A 276 2.80 1.89 33.11
N PRO A 277 2.52 3.17 32.75
CA PRO A 277 1.86 3.49 31.50
C PRO A 277 2.65 2.97 30.29
N ALA A 278 1.96 2.74 29.18
CA ALA A 278 2.60 2.27 27.96
C ALA A 278 3.70 3.25 27.51
N MET A 279 4.86 2.70 27.21
CA MET A 279 6.02 3.45 26.73
C MET A 279 6.80 2.58 25.75
N PHE A 280 7.07 3.14 24.58
CA PHE A 280 7.76 2.47 23.48
C PHE A 280 9.03 3.24 23.13
N LYS A 281 10.17 2.56 23.09
CA LYS A 281 11.43 3.10 22.53
C LYS A 281 11.72 2.44 21.19
N LEU A 282 11.98 3.24 20.17
CA LEU A 282 12.34 2.79 18.82
C LEU A 282 13.20 3.85 18.12
N ALA A 283 13.74 3.50 16.95
CA ALA A 283 14.53 4.43 16.14
C ALA A 283 14.26 4.26 14.65
N LEU A 284 14.25 5.38 13.92
CA LEU A 284 14.30 5.44 12.47
C LEU A 284 15.71 5.83 12.02
N GLU A 285 16.30 5.03 11.13
CA GLU A 285 17.58 5.32 10.48
C GLU A 285 17.30 5.79 9.05
N TYR A 286 17.65 7.03 8.73
CA TYR A 286 17.52 7.65 7.41
C TYR A 286 18.89 7.65 6.75
N ARG A 287 19.03 7.11 5.53
CA ARG A 287 20.29 7.03 4.80
C ARG A 287 20.10 7.50 3.36
N LEU A 288 20.93 8.46 2.95
CA LEU A 288 21.02 8.88 1.56
C LEU A 288 21.66 7.77 0.73
N GLN A 289 21.01 7.49 -0.40
CA GLN A 289 21.50 6.64 -1.49
C GLN A 289 21.69 7.52 -2.73
N ASP A 290 22.35 6.99 -3.75
CA ASP A 290 22.56 7.73 -5.00
C ASP A 290 21.24 7.96 -5.75
N ASP A 291 20.25 7.10 -5.54
CA ASP A 291 18.94 7.10 -6.21
C ASP A 291 17.77 7.41 -5.26
N GLY A 292 18.03 7.95 -4.06
CA GLY A 292 16.99 8.44 -3.17
C GLY A 292 17.31 8.27 -1.68
N LEU A 293 16.27 7.92 -0.91
CA LEU A 293 16.34 7.81 0.55
C LEU A 293 15.96 6.41 1.02
N GLU A 294 16.77 5.80 1.88
CA GLU A 294 16.44 4.58 2.58
C GLU A 294 16.09 4.87 4.04
N VAL A 295 14.95 4.36 4.51
CA VAL A 295 14.51 4.48 5.90
C VAL A 295 14.38 3.09 6.51
N ARG A 296 15.00 2.89 7.67
CA ARG A 296 15.00 1.62 8.39
C ARG A 296 14.51 1.77 9.83
N LEU A 297 13.58 0.90 10.22
CA LEU A 297 13.21 0.64 11.61
C LEU A 297 13.71 -0.75 12.04
N PRO A 298 14.71 -0.85 12.94
CA PRO A 298 15.15 -2.15 13.47
C PRO A 298 14.07 -2.78 14.36
N ALA A 299 13.47 -3.90 13.96
CA ALA A 299 12.38 -4.53 14.71
C ALA A 299 12.87 -5.04 16.08
N ASN A 300 14.10 -5.56 16.13
CA ASN A 300 14.77 -5.93 17.38
C ASN A 300 15.12 -4.73 18.28
N GLY A 301 15.02 -3.50 17.80
CA GLY A 301 15.28 -2.26 18.54
C GLY A 301 14.07 -1.73 19.30
N ILE A 302 12.86 -2.23 18.99
CA ILE A 302 11.62 -1.83 19.65
C ILE A 302 11.62 -2.38 21.09
N ARG A 303 11.38 -1.49 22.07
CA ARG A 303 11.33 -1.83 23.49
C ARG A 303 10.06 -1.27 24.11
N PHE A 304 9.34 -2.11 24.84
CA PHE A 304 8.17 -1.76 25.63
C PHE A 304 7.92 -2.87 26.66
N ASP A 305 7.02 -2.63 27.61
CA ASP A 305 6.60 -3.65 28.57
C ASP A 305 5.68 -4.68 27.90
N GLU A 306 6.29 -5.74 27.35
CA GLU A 306 5.57 -6.84 26.70
C GLU A 306 4.73 -7.69 27.68
N SER A 307 4.84 -7.47 29.00
CA SER A 307 4.05 -8.22 30.00
C SER A 307 2.66 -7.64 30.22
N HIS A 308 2.48 -6.34 29.98
CA HIS A 308 1.20 -5.64 30.13
C HIS A 308 0.62 -5.14 28.81
N TYR A 309 1.48 -4.91 27.80
CA TYR A 309 1.08 -4.38 26.51
C TYR A 309 1.40 -5.35 25.38
N SER A 310 0.57 -5.33 24.33
CA SER A 310 0.80 -6.10 23.11
C SER A 310 0.80 -5.19 21.89
N LEU A 311 1.91 -5.15 21.17
CA LEU A 311 2.04 -4.33 19.97
C LEU A 311 1.26 -4.96 18.80
N THR A 312 0.31 -4.22 18.23
CA THR A 312 -0.52 -4.65 17.10
C THR A 312 0.19 -4.36 15.78
N TYR A 313 0.45 -3.09 15.49
CA TYR A 313 1.25 -2.69 14.33
C TYR A 313 2.02 -1.40 14.59
N ILE A 314 3.02 -1.15 13.74
CA ILE A 314 3.71 0.14 13.64
C ILE A 314 3.52 0.68 12.21
N GLN A 315 3.25 1.97 12.12
CA GLN A 315 3.37 2.75 10.89
C GLN A 315 4.50 3.75 11.08
N PHE A 316 5.40 3.87 10.10
CA PHE A 316 6.36 4.96 10.05
C PHE A 316 6.22 5.69 8.72
N LEU A 317 6.40 7.01 8.79
CA LEU A 317 6.23 7.96 7.69
C LEU A 317 4.87 7.81 6.97
N PRO A 318 3.73 7.77 7.69
CA PRO A 318 2.43 7.52 7.09
C PRO A 318 1.95 8.62 6.13
N TYR A 319 2.63 9.77 6.09
CA TYR A 319 2.28 10.94 5.29
C TYR A 319 3.41 11.43 4.39
N ILE A 320 4.44 10.59 4.15
CA ILE A 320 5.53 10.96 3.25
C ILE A 320 4.98 11.25 1.85
N GLY A 321 5.30 12.43 1.32
CA GLY A 321 4.85 12.89 0.01
C GLY A 321 3.34 12.75 -0.23
N CYS A 322 2.51 12.92 0.80
CA CYS A 322 1.06 12.88 0.61
C CYS A 322 0.59 14.00 -0.33
N GLY A 323 -0.36 13.70 -1.20
CA GLY A 323 -0.99 14.70 -2.06
C GLY A 323 -2.22 15.32 -1.40
N SER A 324 -2.86 16.27 -2.06
CA SER A 324 -4.10 16.92 -1.63
C SER A 324 -5.21 16.73 -2.66
N TYR A 325 -6.46 16.50 -2.21
CA TYR A 325 -7.60 16.50 -3.13
C TYR A 325 -7.94 17.87 -3.73
N LEU A 326 -7.26 18.94 -3.28
CA LEU A 326 -7.34 20.25 -3.93
C LEU A 326 -6.60 20.26 -5.28
N ASN A 327 -5.68 19.31 -5.47
CA ASN A 327 -4.92 19.11 -6.69
C ASN A 327 -5.40 17.85 -7.41
N LYS A 328 -5.08 17.74 -8.70
CA LYS A 328 -5.22 16.47 -9.43
C LYS A 328 -4.08 15.53 -9.02
N GLY A 329 -4.31 14.23 -9.11
CA GLY A 329 -3.29 13.23 -8.78
C GLY A 329 -3.92 11.95 -8.26
N TYR A 330 -3.09 11.05 -7.75
CA TYR A 330 -3.54 9.74 -7.27
C TYR A 330 -2.58 9.10 -6.27
N THR A 331 -3.14 8.19 -5.47
CA THR A 331 -2.36 7.15 -4.78
C THR A 331 -2.27 5.91 -5.67
N PHE A 332 -1.10 5.28 -5.71
CA PHE A 332 -0.88 4.01 -6.40
C PHE A 332 -0.76 2.86 -5.39
N ILE A 333 -1.48 1.77 -5.66
CA ILE A 333 -1.40 0.51 -4.92
C ILE A 333 -1.19 -0.68 -5.87
N PRO A 334 -0.43 -1.72 -5.46
CA PRO A 334 -0.10 -2.87 -6.30
C PRO A 334 -1.21 -3.92 -6.26
N ASP A 335 -2.47 -3.50 -6.38
CA ASP A 335 -3.65 -4.37 -6.37
C ASP A 335 -3.78 -5.12 -7.70
N GLY A 336 -3.51 -6.44 -7.70
CA GLY A 336 -3.43 -7.23 -8.93
C GLY A 336 -2.28 -6.77 -9.82
N SER A 337 -2.59 -6.40 -11.07
CA SER A 337 -1.60 -5.80 -11.98
C SER A 337 -1.16 -4.40 -11.53
N GLY A 338 -1.98 -3.70 -10.75
CA GLY A 338 -1.80 -2.32 -10.30
C GLY A 338 -3.11 -1.51 -10.37
N SER A 339 -3.28 -0.55 -9.46
CA SER A 339 -4.45 0.32 -9.41
C SER A 339 -4.08 1.71 -8.91
N ILE A 340 -4.72 2.73 -9.50
CA ILE A 340 -4.65 4.11 -9.01
C ILE A 340 -5.99 4.54 -8.41
N VAL A 341 -5.90 5.40 -7.40
CA VAL A 341 -7.04 6.04 -6.73
C VAL A 341 -6.84 7.54 -6.79
N ARG A 342 -7.61 8.20 -7.65
CA ARG A 342 -7.54 9.64 -7.90
C ARG A 342 -8.05 10.45 -6.72
N PHE A 343 -7.43 11.59 -6.46
CA PHE A 343 -7.82 12.41 -5.31
C PHE A 343 -9.21 13.03 -5.50
N GLU A 344 -9.51 13.50 -6.71
CA GLU A 344 -10.75 14.18 -7.09
C GLU A 344 -11.99 13.29 -6.97
N ASP A 345 -11.85 11.97 -7.19
CA ASP A 345 -12.95 11.00 -7.06
C ASP A 345 -13.47 10.92 -5.61
N PHE A 346 -12.63 11.33 -4.64
CA PHE A 346 -12.88 11.28 -3.20
C PHE A 346 -12.75 12.64 -2.50
N ALA A 347 -12.86 13.75 -3.24
CA ALA A 347 -12.90 15.08 -2.64
C ALA A 347 -14.04 15.14 -1.58
N GLY A 348 -13.68 15.46 -0.34
CA GLY A 348 -14.62 15.50 0.80
C GLY A 348 -15.14 14.13 1.29
N LYS A 349 -14.66 13.00 0.74
CA LYS A 349 -15.07 11.65 1.13
C LYS A 349 -13.89 10.86 1.70
N ASN A 350 -14.12 10.16 2.81
CA ASN A 350 -13.11 9.29 3.39
C ASN A 350 -13.07 7.95 2.65
N LEU A 351 -11.87 7.50 2.30
CA LEU A 351 -11.62 6.19 1.71
C LEU A 351 -10.45 5.53 2.45
N THR A 352 -10.53 4.22 2.65
CA THR A 352 -9.39 3.42 3.06
C THR A 352 -9.45 2.06 2.39
N ILE A 353 -8.39 1.71 1.66
CA ILE A 353 -8.21 0.39 1.05
C ILE A 353 -6.90 -0.17 1.58
N SER A 354 -6.93 -1.38 2.13
CA SER A 354 -5.77 -2.04 2.71
C SER A 354 -5.65 -3.45 2.15
N GLY A 355 -4.42 -3.88 1.83
CA GLY A 355 -4.14 -5.23 1.36
C GLY A 355 -2.86 -5.78 1.98
N LYS A 356 -2.87 -7.08 2.27
CA LYS A 356 -1.70 -7.80 2.80
C LYS A 356 -0.78 -8.20 1.64
N ILE A 357 0.51 -7.96 1.81
CA ILE A 357 1.52 -8.36 0.82
C ILE A 357 1.60 -9.90 0.75
N TYR A 358 1.68 -10.41 -0.49
CA TYR A 358 1.67 -11.84 -0.85
C TYR A 358 0.34 -12.56 -0.55
N GLY A 359 -0.76 -11.83 -0.36
CA GLY A 359 -2.10 -12.40 -0.20
C GLY A 359 -2.37 -12.99 1.19
N GLN A 360 -3.38 -13.85 1.27
CA GLN A 360 -3.86 -14.38 2.56
C GLN A 360 -2.85 -15.33 3.23
N ASP A 361 -2.95 -15.43 4.56
CA ASP A 361 -2.21 -16.41 5.36
C ASP A 361 -3.19 -17.45 5.90
N PHE A 362 -3.13 -18.66 5.38
CA PHE A 362 -4.08 -19.71 5.75
C PHE A 362 -3.79 -20.34 7.12
N ALA A 363 -2.69 -19.95 7.79
CA ALA A 363 -2.41 -20.36 9.16
C ALA A 363 -3.32 -19.69 10.20
N TYR A 364 -4.03 -18.62 9.82
CA TYR A 364 -4.99 -17.94 10.69
C TYR A 364 -6.38 -18.59 10.63
N HIS A 365 -7.10 -18.58 11.75
CA HIS A 365 -8.48 -19.07 11.85
C HIS A 365 -9.44 -18.17 11.13
N GLU A 366 -9.46 -16.90 11.51
CA GLU A 366 -10.30 -15.90 10.88
C GLU A 366 -9.62 -15.39 9.61
N ILE A 367 -10.22 -15.71 8.47
CA ILE A 367 -9.86 -15.13 7.19
C ILE A 367 -11.12 -14.48 6.68
N SER A 368 -11.09 -13.15 6.67
CA SER A 368 -12.14 -12.29 6.16
C SER A 368 -11.59 -11.47 5.01
N GLY A 369 -12.49 -10.93 4.20
CA GLY A 369 -12.14 -10.08 3.08
C GLY A 369 -13.23 -10.10 2.01
N ALA A 370 -13.11 -9.17 1.08
CA ALA A 370 -13.91 -9.15 -0.12
C ALA A 370 -13.16 -9.83 -1.27
N HIS A 371 -13.79 -9.88 -2.45
CA HIS A 371 -13.11 -10.22 -3.68
C HIS A 371 -12.01 -9.17 -3.97
N GLN A 372 -10.76 -9.52 -3.66
CA GLN A 372 -9.59 -8.67 -3.83
C GLN A 372 -8.46 -9.47 -4.49
N GLN A 373 -7.82 -8.87 -5.48
CA GLN A 373 -6.57 -9.35 -6.05
C GLN A 373 -5.44 -9.21 -5.01
N PRO A 374 -4.60 -10.24 -4.79
CA PRO A 374 -3.47 -10.12 -3.88
C PRO A 374 -2.51 -9.00 -4.29
N MET A 375 -2.01 -8.24 -3.32
CA MET A 375 -0.89 -7.32 -3.53
C MET A 375 0.42 -8.12 -3.58
N ARG A 376 1.05 -8.19 -4.75
CA ARG A 376 2.20 -9.09 -4.99
C ARG A 376 3.55 -8.41 -5.02
N LEU A 377 3.55 -7.11 -5.30
CA LEU A 377 4.74 -6.29 -5.35
C LEU A 377 4.81 -5.40 -4.10
N PRO A 378 5.96 -5.31 -3.42
CA PRO A 378 6.12 -4.53 -2.21
C PRO A 378 6.38 -3.05 -2.51
N VAL A 379 5.53 -2.45 -3.34
CA VAL A 379 5.70 -1.08 -3.83
C VAL A 379 4.42 -0.27 -3.75
N TYR A 380 4.55 1.03 -3.60
CA TYR A 380 3.44 1.99 -3.61
C TYR A 380 3.96 3.39 -3.89
N GLY A 381 3.08 4.36 -4.14
CA GLY A 381 3.50 5.73 -4.38
C GLY A 381 2.36 6.73 -4.44
N VAL A 382 2.73 7.99 -4.52
CA VAL A 382 1.80 9.12 -4.69
C VAL A 382 2.29 9.95 -5.88
N VAL A 383 1.34 10.43 -6.67
CA VAL A 383 1.54 11.46 -7.70
C VAL A 383 0.56 12.59 -7.43
N GLU A 384 1.06 13.80 -7.43
CA GLU A 384 0.30 15.03 -7.30
C GLU A 384 0.70 15.99 -8.42
N ASN A 385 -0.29 16.49 -9.13
CA ASN A 385 -0.13 17.54 -10.12
C ASN A 385 -0.63 18.84 -9.48
N ALA A 386 0.26 19.53 -8.77
CA ALA A 386 -0.09 20.77 -8.09
C ALA A 386 -0.21 21.89 -9.13
N ARG A 387 -1.29 22.66 -9.06
CA ARG A 387 -1.58 23.76 -10.01
C ARG A 387 -2.13 24.95 -9.24
N GLY A 388 -1.86 26.15 -9.75
CA GLY A 388 -2.39 27.40 -9.22
C GLY A 388 -1.37 28.19 -8.41
N THR A 389 -1.87 29.17 -7.65
CA THR A 389 -1.02 30.18 -7.03
C THR A 389 -1.45 30.46 -5.59
N VAL A 390 -0.47 30.52 -4.69
CA VAL A 390 -0.69 30.87 -3.28
C VAL A 390 -0.33 32.33 -3.07
N LYS A 391 -1.32 33.13 -2.66
CA LYS A 391 -1.12 34.51 -2.22
C LYS A 391 -1.01 34.55 -0.70
N TYR A 392 0.05 35.15 -0.18
CA TYR A 392 0.31 35.25 1.25
C TYR A 392 1.02 36.55 1.59
N LYS A 393 0.92 36.97 2.85
CA LYS A 393 1.57 38.19 3.34
C LYS A 393 2.80 37.86 4.17
N THR A 394 3.88 38.61 3.97
CA THR A 394 5.05 38.62 4.86
C THR A 394 5.20 40.01 5.47
N THR A 395 5.91 40.10 6.59
CA THR A 395 6.29 41.37 7.21
C THR A 395 7.76 41.61 6.94
N GLU A 396 8.07 42.70 6.23
CA GLU A 396 9.45 43.11 5.95
C GLU A 396 9.78 44.42 6.68
N MET A 397 11.05 44.57 7.05
CA MET A 397 11.56 45.79 7.67
C MET A 397 11.97 46.78 6.56
N SER A 398 11.28 47.90 6.49
CA SER A 398 11.56 49.03 5.59
C SER A 398 12.05 50.24 6.41
N VAL A 399 12.79 51.15 5.79
CA VAL A 399 13.23 52.39 6.43
C VAL A 399 12.38 53.53 5.89
N ASP A 400 11.65 54.21 6.77
CA ASP A 400 10.83 55.36 6.39
C ASP A 400 11.69 56.59 6.01
N ASP A 401 11.04 57.62 5.46
CA ASP A 401 11.66 58.89 5.06
C ASP A 401 12.36 59.65 6.20
N THR A 402 12.21 59.18 7.46
CA THR A 402 12.86 59.73 8.65
C THR A 402 14.06 58.92 9.13
N GLY A 403 14.41 57.83 8.43
CA GLY A 403 15.50 56.93 8.78
C GLY A 403 15.12 55.91 9.87
N LYS A 404 13.82 55.69 10.11
CA LYS A 404 13.32 54.78 11.14
C LYS A 404 12.85 53.49 10.51
N GLU A 405 13.30 52.37 11.07
CA GLU A 405 12.83 51.03 10.71
C GLU A 405 11.33 50.87 11.04
N VAL A 406 10.54 50.53 10.04
CA VAL A 406 9.09 50.29 10.08
C VAL A 406 8.76 48.96 9.42
N GLU A 407 7.88 48.19 10.06
CA GLU A 407 7.33 46.94 9.51
C GLU A 407 6.31 47.27 8.43
N VAL A 408 6.49 46.69 7.24
CA VAL A 408 5.58 46.82 6.10
C VAL A 408 5.08 45.42 5.72
N GLU A 409 3.76 45.27 5.56
CA GLU A 409 3.19 44.04 5.00
C GLU A 409 3.44 44.01 3.49
N VAL A 410 4.08 42.95 3.02
CA VAL A 410 4.34 42.69 1.60
C VAL A 410 3.43 41.55 1.15
N ASP A 411 2.63 41.82 0.12
CA ASP A 411 1.87 40.78 -0.58
C ASP A 411 2.82 39.97 -1.47
N ASN A 412 2.87 38.66 -1.24
CA ASN A 412 3.66 37.71 -2.01
C ASN A 412 2.74 36.76 -2.77
N GLU A 413 3.26 36.26 -3.88
CA GLU A 413 2.58 35.31 -4.74
C GLU A 413 3.58 34.22 -5.15
N ALA A 414 3.24 32.95 -4.91
CA ALA A 414 4.07 31.81 -5.29
C ALA A 414 3.26 30.82 -6.13
N SER A 415 3.79 30.45 -7.30
CA SER A 415 3.21 29.39 -8.13
C SER A 415 3.43 28.02 -7.47
N LEU A 416 2.38 27.20 -7.45
CA LEU A 416 2.42 25.78 -7.09
C LEU A 416 2.44 24.88 -8.34
N ASP A 417 2.76 25.41 -9.52
CA ASP A 417 2.79 24.65 -10.77
C ASP A 417 4.01 23.72 -10.84
N GLU A 418 3.93 22.61 -10.11
CA GLU A 418 4.94 21.56 -10.07
C GLU A 418 4.28 20.18 -9.89
N ASP A 419 4.78 19.19 -10.63
CA ASP A 419 4.40 17.80 -10.44
C ASP A 419 5.30 17.13 -9.39
N HIS A 420 4.69 16.54 -8.37
CA HIS A 420 5.39 15.84 -7.30
C HIS A 420 5.04 14.36 -7.29
N GLY A 421 6.03 13.50 -7.06
CA GLY A 421 5.74 12.09 -6.85
C GLY A 421 6.93 11.27 -6.40
N TYR A 422 6.64 10.06 -5.93
CA TYR A 422 7.67 9.12 -5.50
C TYR A 422 7.20 7.66 -5.66
N LEU A 423 8.17 6.77 -5.80
CA LEU A 423 8.00 5.33 -5.61
C LEU A 423 8.62 4.93 -4.26
N ALA A 424 7.85 4.23 -3.43
CA ALA A 424 8.34 3.52 -2.26
C ALA A 424 8.48 2.02 -2.55
N ILE A 425 9.59 1.42 -2.11
CA ILE A 425 9.91 0.00 -2.24
C ILE A 425 10.22 -0.56 -0.84
N ILE A 426 9.41 -1.50 -0.36
CA ILE A 426 9.70 -2.22 0.90
C ILE A 426 10.76 -3.28 0.59
N THR A 427 11.95 -3.10 1.15
CA THR A 427 13.13 -3.92 0.85
C THR A 427 13.45 -4.94 1.94
N GLU A 428 12.86 -4.80 3.14
CA GLU A 428 12.99 -5.72 4.26
C GLU A 428 11.69 -5.71 5.09
N GLY A 429 11.17 -6.88 5.47
CA GLY A 429 9.93 -7.01 6.27
C GLY A 429 8.63 -6.90 5.46
N ASP A 430 8.70 -7.09 4.14
CA ASP A 430 7.59 -7.01 3.20
C ASP A 430 6.48 -8.04 3.48
N ALA A 431 6.82 -9.26 3.86
CA ALA A 431 5.84 -10.30 4.19
C ALA A 431 5.05 -10.00 5.49
N MET A 432 5.50 -9.07 6.32
CA MET A 432 4.79 -8.62 7.53
C MET A 432 3.95 -7.35 7.30
N ALA A 433 3.93 -6.82 6.08
CA ALA A 433 3.33 -5.53 5.78
C ALA A 433 1.94 -5.64 5.14
N ASN A 434 1.09 -4.68 5.50
CA ASN A 434 -0.04 -4.28 4.67
C ASN A 434 0.27 -2.93 4.01
N ILE A 435 -0.12 -2.76 2.75
CA ILE A 435 -0.13 -1.46 2.06
C ILE A 435 -1.54 -0.90 2.15
N THR A 436 -1.66 0.36 2.57
CA THR A 436 -2.94 1.03 2.81
C THR A 436 -2.94 2.39 2.14
N THR A 437 -3.89 2.61 1.22
CA THR A 437 -4.23 3.96 0.76
C THR A 437 -5.34 4.54 1.63
N SER A 438 -5.22 5.83 1.97
CA SER A 438 -6.15 6.56 2.82
C SER A 438 -6.35 7.98 2.31
N HIS A 439 -7.61 8.37 2.14
CA HIS A 439 -8.01 9.73 1.75
C HIS A 439 -8.74 10.38 2.93
N GLY A 440 -8.23 11.54 3.37
CA GLY A 440 -8.71 12.23 4.57
C GLY A 440 -10.14 12.75 4.47
N GLY A 441 -10.61 13.06 3.25
CA GLY A 441 -11.98 13.47 2.98
C GLY A 441 -12.45 14.63 3.86
N ALA A 442 -13.49 14.37 4.65
CA ALA A 442 -14.07 15.36 5.56
C ALA A 442 -13.17 15.69 6.78
N LEU A 443 -12.17 14.86 7.09
CA LEU A 443 -11.27 15.07 8.24
C LEU A 443 -10.11 16.00 7.90
N HIS A 444 -9.51 15.85 6.72
CA HIS A 444 -8.40 16.67 6.22
C HIS A 444 -8.25 16.51 4.70
N LYS A 445 -7.49 17.43 4.08
CA LYS A 445 -7.33 17.49 2.61
C LYS A 445 -6.41 16.46 1.98
N TYR A 446 -5.55 15.82 2.79
CA TYR A 446 -4.49 14.95 2.28
C TYR A 446 -4.95 13.54 1.89
N ALA A 447 -4.32 12.99 0.85
CA ALA A 447 -4.39 11.60 0.41
C ALA A 447 -2.99 10.98 0.48
N THR A 448 -2.91 9.77 1.04
CA THR A 448 -1.62 9.12 1.33
C THR A 448 -1.70 7.61 1.12
N VAL A 449 -0.55 6.99 0.92
CA VAL A 449 -0.38 5.54 0.97
C VAL A 449 0.78 5.20 1.90
N TYR A 450 0.58 4.21 2.79
CA TYR A 450 1.54 3.85 3.81
C TYR A 450 1.50 2.37 4.15
N THR A 451 2.51 1.94 4.91
CA THR A 451 2.65 0.55 5.36
C THR A 451 2.31 0.37 6.83
N GLN A 452 1.64 -0.73 7.15
CA GLN A 452 1.43 -1.22 8.51
C GLN A 452 2.23 -2.50 8.70
N PHE A 453 3.21 -2.49 9.61
CA PHE A 453 4.01 -3.67 9.92
C PHE A 453 3.47 -4.35 11.18
N TYR A 454 3.25 -5.67 11.11
CA TYR A 454 2.73 -6.49 12.21
C TYR A 454 3.85 -7.32 12.84
N PRO A 455 4.60 -6.80 13.83
CA PRO A 455 5.84 -7.44 14.33
C PRO A 455 5.62 -8.80 15.01
N ARG A 456 4.40 -9.07 15.47
CA ARG A 456 4.05 -10.29 16.17
C ARG A 456 2.70 -10.80 15.67
N PRO A 457 2.68 -11.96 14.99
CA PRO A 457 1.44 -12.65 14.68
C PRO A 457 0.57 -12.86 15.92
N LYS A 458 -0.70 -12.49 15.84
CA LYS A 458 -1.73 -12.77 16.85
C LYS A 458 -3.03 -13.16 16.16
N ASP A 459 -3.75 -14.10 16.73
CA ASP A 459 -5.00 -14.61 16.15
C ASP A 459 -5.99 -14.96 17.26
N SER A 460 -7.28 -14.86 16.94
CA SER A 460 -8.39 -15.05 17.87
C SER A 460 -9.29 -16.17 17.38
N TYR A 461 -9.79 -16.99 18.31
CA TYR A 461 -10.72 -18.08 17.98
C TYR A 461 -11.78 -18.28 19.06
N ASN A 462 -12.95 -18.77 18.67
CA ASN A 462 -14.04 -19.06 19.59
C ASN A 462 -13.80 -20.38 20.35
N LEU A 463 -13.85 -20.33 21.69
CA LEU A 463 -13.70 -21.52 22.53
C LEU A 463 -14.80 -22.55 22.29
N ALA A 464 -16.05 -22.12 22.01
CA ALA A 464 -17.17 -23.02 21.75
C ALA A 464 -16.88 -23.96 20.57
N GLU A 465 -16.20 -23.46 19.53
CA GLU A 465 -15.77 -24.25 18.37
C GLU A 465 -14.57 -25.17 18.65
N SER A 466 -13.82 -24.91 19.72
CA SER A 466 -12.62 -25.67 20.08
C SER A 466 -12.85 -26.74 21.16
N ILE A 467 -13.79 -26.51 22.09
CA ILE A 467 -14.03 -27.38 23.26
C ILE A 467 -15.53 -27.70 23.52
N SER A 468 -16.44 -27.37 22.59
CA SER A 468 -17.90 -27.63 22.73
C SER A 468 -18.50 -27.15 24.06
N VAL A 469 -18.11 -25.96 24.51
CA VAL A 469 -18.75 -25.27 25.63
C VAL A 469 -19.88 -24.36 25.13
N GLY A 470 -21.00 -24.31 25.86
CA GLY A 470 -22.22 -23.59 25.44
C GLY A 470 -22.17 -22.05 25.54
N GLN A 471 -20.99 -21.44 25.60
CA GLN A 471 -20.81 -19.98 25.69
C GLN A 471 -19.78 -19.53 24.65
N ASN A 472 -20.14 -18.53 23.83
CA ASN A 472 -19.25 -17.86 22.89
C ASN A 472 -18.25 -17.01 23.68
N ALA A 473 -17.08 -17.56 23.98
CA ALA A 473 -15.94 -16.81 24.48
C ALA A 473 -14.85 -16.85 23.42
N THR A 474 -14.31 -15.69 23.03
CA THR A 474 -13.20 -15.58 22.09
C THR A 474 -11.89 -15.55 22.87
N TRP A 475 -10.90 -16.33 22.44
CA TRP A 475 -9.56 -16.35 23.02
C TRP A 475 -8.55 -15.85 22.00
N THR A 476 -7.75 -14.86 22.39
CA THR A 476 -6.67 -14.32 21.56
C THR A 476 -5.35 -14.95 21.99
N VAL A 477 -4.62 -15.54 21.04
CA VAL A 477 -3.27 -16.05 21.27
C VAL A 477 -2.30 -15.16 20.50
N VAL A 478 -1.15 -14.91 21.12
CA VAL A 478 -0.06 -14.17 20.50
C VAL A 478 1.11 -15.13 20.31
N SER A 479 1.68 -15.17 19.10
CA SER A 479 2.83 -16.03 18.81
C SER A 479 4.03 -15.66 19.68
N LYS A 480 4.75 -16.67 20.18
CA LYS A 480 6.00 -16.46 20.94
C LYS A 480 7.15 -15.97 20.05
N ARG A 481 7.10 -16.24 18.74
CA ARG A 481 8.12 -15.80 17.80
C ARG A 481 7.74 -14.43 17.24
N LYS A 482 8.60 -13.45 17.53
CA LYS A 482 8.55 -12.10 16.96
C LYS A 482 9.50 -11.98 15.79
N TYR A 483 9.20 -11.08 14.86
CA TYR A 483 10.15 -10.71 13.83
C TYR A 483 11.33 -9.92 14.46
N THR A 484 12.56 -10.25 14.05
CA THR A 484 13.79 -9.68 14.63
C THR A 484 14.69 -8.99 13.61
N GLY A 485 14.32 -8.98 12.32
CA GLY A 485 15.01 -8.22 11.29
C GLY A 485 14.72 -6.72 11.36
N SER A 486 14.58 -6.08 10.21
CA SER A 486 14.25 -4.66 10.08
C SER A 486 13.08 -4.47 9.14
N TYR A 487 12.36 -3.37 9.33
CA TYR A 487 11.46 -2.85 8.30
C TYR A 487 12.23 -1.78 7.54
N ARG A 488 12.35 -1.93 6.22
CA ARG A 488 13.13 -1.02 5.39
C ARG A 488 12.35 -0.61 4.16
N ILE A 489 12.29 0.69 3.93
CA ILE A 489 11.62 1.27 2.77
C ILE A 489 12.60 2.19 2.06
N LYS A 490 12.70 2.04 0.74
CA LYS A 490 13.46 2.90 -0.15
C LYS A 490 12.50 3.81 -0.89
N TYR A 491 12.75 5.11 -0.88
CA TYR A 491 11.98 6.12 -1.58
C TYR A 491 12.80 6.68 -2.74
N ILE A 492 12.27 6.57 -3.95
CA ILE A 492 12.83 7.11 -5.18
C ILE A 492 11.92 8.26 -5.61
N MET A 493 12.48 9.47 -5.73
CA MET A 493 11.73 10.63 -6.20
C MET A 493 11.50 10.53 -7.70
N LEU A 494 10.29 10.86 -8.15
CA LEU A 494 9.98 11.11 -9.55
C LEU A 494 10.29 12.58 -9.84
N THR A 495 10.60 12.90 -11.10
CA THR A 495 11.01 14.25 -11.51
C THR A 495 10.02 14.86 -12.48
N ASP A 496 9.58 16.08 -12.18
CA ASP A 496 8.73 16.88 -13.06
C ASP A 496 9.44 17.12 -14.40
N GLU A 497 8.73 16.92 -15.51
CA GLU A 497 9.28 17.10 -16.85
C GLU A 497 9.72 18.53 -17.13
N ASN A 498 9.01 19.54 -16.60
CA ASN A 498 9.39 20.94 -16.74
C ASN A 498 10.69 21.23 -16.00
N LYS A 499 10.80 20.78 -14.74
CA LYS A 499 12.05 20.86 -13.98
C LYS A 499 13.19 20.09 -14.64
N ALA A 500 12.90 18.93 -15.23
CA ALA A 500 13.90 18.16 -15.97
C ALA A 500 14.41 18.91 -17.19
N LYS A 501 13.52 19.53 -17.98
CA LYS A 501 13.89 20.36 -19.15
C LYS A 501 14.69 21.58 -18.72
N GLU A 502 14.20 22.35 -17.75
CA GLU A 502 14.86 23.56 -17.21
C GLU A 502 16.29 23.26 -16.74
N ASN A 503 16.46 22.16 -16.00
CA ASN A 503 17.76 21.77 -15.42
C ASN A 503 18.58 20.82 -16.30
N ASN A 504 18.16 20.58 -17.56
CA ASN A 504 18.82 19.67 -18.51
C ASN A 504 19.05 18.24 -17.97
N ILE A 505 18.10 17.72 -17.20
CA ILE A 505 18.11 16.37 -16.63
C ILE A 505 17.58 15.39 -17.68
N LYS A 506 18.40 14.42 -18.07
CA LYS A 506 18.04 13.40 -19.08
C LYS A 506 17.69 12.03 -18.50
N ASP A 507 18.22 11.75 -17.32
CA ASP A 507 18.06 10.48 -16.62
C ASP A 507 17.17 10.72 -15.41
N TYR A 508 15.87 10.49 -15.60
CA TYR A 508 14.85 10.66 -14.58
C TYR A 508 13.65 9.77 -14.85
N TYR A 509 12.86 9.54 -13.80
CA TYR A 509 11.56 8.91 -13.89
C TYR A 509 10.48 9.99 -13.85
N SER A 510 9.57 10.01 -14.83
CA SER A 510 8.46 10.97 -14.89
C SER A 510 7.56 10.84 -13.67
N VAL A 511 6.87 11.93 -13.30
CA VAL A 511 5.89 11.96 -12.20
C VAL A 511 4.60 11.25 -12.64
N SER A 512 4.69 9.94 -12.74
CA SER A 512 3.58 9.08 -13.16
C SER A 512 3.75 7.64 -12.65
N TRP A 513 2.68 6.84 -12.71
CA TRP A 513 2.73 5.42 -12.35
C TRP A 513 3.62 4.63 -13.33
N GLU A 514 3.75 5.07 -14.58
CA GLU A 514 4.72 4.54 -15.55
C GLU A 514 6.15 4.81 -15.08
N GLY A 515 6.43 6.03 -14.60
CA GLY A 515 7.71 6.39 -13.99
C GLY A 515 8.03 5.50 -12.77
N MET A 516 7.04 5.25 -11.92
CA MET A 516 7.15 4.27 -10.82
C MET A 516 7.46 2.85 -11.33
N ALA A 517 6.79 2.38 -12.38
CA ALA A 517 7.03 1.05 -12.93
C ALA A 517 8.45 0.91 -13.47
N LYS A 518 8.94 1.93 -14.19
CA LYS A 518 10.32 1.98 -14.72
C LYS A 518 11.35 2.00 -13.58
N ALA A 519 11.14 2.81 -12.55
CA ALA A 519 12.01 2.87 -11.37
C ALA A 519 12.10 1.51 -10.65
N TYR A 520 10.98 0.81 -10.48
CA TYR A 520 10.99 -0.51 -9.84
C TYR A 520 11.63 -1.59 -10.73
N ARG A 521 11.37 -1.55 -12.05
CA ARG A 521 12.02 -2.44 -13.01
C ARG A 521 13.53 -2.29 -12.98
N ASP A 522 14.02 -1.05 -13.05
CA ASP A 522 15.45 -0.76 -13.01
C ASP A 522 16.07 -1.17 -11.66
N TYR A 523 15.36 -0.98 -10.55
CA TYR A 523 15.77 -1.52 -9.25
C TYR A 523 15.96 -3.04 -9.28
N LEU A 524 15.02 -3.80 -9.87
CA LEU A 524 15.13 -5.25 -9.98
C LEU A 524 16.26 -5.68 -10.94
N VAL A 525 16.45 -4.96 -12.05
CA VAL A 525 17.53 -5.21 -13.02
C VAL A 525 18.90 -4.94 -12.38
N ASN A 526 19.06 -3.80 -11.70
CA ASN A 526 20.30 -3.44 -11.02
C ASN A 526 20.66 -4.40 -9.89
N LYS A 527 19.65 -4.98 -9.23
CA LYS A 527 19.82 -6.05 -8.23
C LYS A 527 20.20 -7.40 -8.86
N GLY A 528 19.94 -7.59 -10.16
CA GLY A 528 20.12 -8.85 -10.88
C GLY A 528 18.97 -9.84 -10.71
N ASP A 529 17.81 -9.36 -10.23
CA ASP A 529 16.59 -10.17 -10.09
C ASP A 529 15.82 -10.28 -11.42
N LEU A 530 16.02 -9.34 -12.35
CA LEU A 530 15.49 -9.40 -13.71
C LEU A 530 16.63 -9.29 -14.72
N VAL A 531 16.56 -10.14 -15.75
CA VAL A 531 17.52 -10.16 -16.86
C VAL A 531 16.72 -10.12 -18.17
N PRO A 532 17.08 -9.27 -19.16
CA PRO A 532 16.39 -9.24 -20.44
C PRO A 532 16.33 -10.61 -21.09
N LEU A 533 15.20 -10.93 -21.73
CA LEU A 533 15.03 -12.18 -22.47
C LEU A 533 16.05 -12.25 -23.62
N ASP A 534 16.66 -13.43 -23.78
CA ASP A 534 17.55 -13.67 -24.91
C ASP A 534 16.77 -13.81 -26.23
N SER A 535 17.48 -13.62 -27.34
CA SER A 535 16.89 -13.70 -28.67
C SER A 535 16.33 -15.10 -29.01
N ALA A 536 16.80 -16.17 -28.37
CA ALA A 536 16.30 -17.52 -28.63
C ALA A 536 14.90 -17.73 -28.02
N ARG A 537 14.60 -17.05 -26.92
CA ARG A 537 13.27 -17.04 -26.29
C ARG A 537 12.27 -16.10 -26.98
N THR A 538 12.74 -15.15 -27.78
CA THR A 538 11.90 -14.12 -28.41
C THR A 538 11.92 -14.15 -29.94
N SER A 539 12.64 -15.09 -30.58
CA SER A 539 12.66 -15.20 -32.04
C SER A 539 11.47 -16.00 -32.56
N GLY A 540 10.49 -15.34 -33.16
CA GLY A 540 9.37 -15.98 -33.85
C GLY A 540 8.02 -15.65 -33.22
N ASP A 541 7.14 -16.64 -33.16
CA ASP A 541 5.78 -16.47 -32.64
C ASP A 541 5.77 -16.34 -31.11
N ILE A 542 4.77 -15.66 -30.56
CA ILE A 542 4.55 -15.59 -29.12
C ILE A 542 4.26 -16.99 -28.53
N PRO A 543 4.62 -17.24 -27.27
CA PRO A 543 4.26 -18.50 -26.60
C PRO A 543 2.75 -18.73 -26.56
N LEU A 544 2.31 -19.96 -26.85
CA LEU A 544 0.99 -20.46 -26.47
C LEU A 544 1.14 -21.36 -25.26
N TYR A 545 0.59 -20.95 -24.12
CA TYR A 545 0.56 -21.80 -22.93
C TYR A 545 -0.67 -22.72 -22.98
N LEU A 546 -0.45 -24.02 -22.84
CA LEU A 546 -1.50 -25.03 -22.75
C LEU A 546 -1.36 -25.82 -21.46
N GLU A 547 -2.31 -25.67 -20.54
CA GLU A 547 -2.43 -26.57 -19.39
C GLU A 547 -3.39 -27.71 -19.72
N THR A 548 -2.93 -28.94 -19.47
CA THR A 548 -3.71 -30.15 -19.67
C THR A 548 -3.91 -30.91 -18.36
N PHE A 549 -5.04 -31.60 -18.24
CA PHE A 549 -5.32 -32.47 -17.09
C PHE A 549 -4.99 -33.92 -17.41
N GLY A 550 -4.29 -34.58 -16.48
CA GLY A 550 -3.84 -35.96 -16.63
C GLY A 550 -4.95 -36.99 -16.40
N VAL A 551 -5.16 -37.40 -15.15
CA VAL A 551 -6.16 -38.44 -14.83
C VAL A 551 -7.03 -38.07 -13.63
N ILE A 552 -8.28 -38.53 -13.66
CA ILE A 552 -9.25 -38.42 -12.57
C ILE A 552 -9.68 -39.81 -12.09
N ASP A 553 -10.24 -39.87 -10.87
CA ASP A 553 -10.91 -41.05 -10.35
C ASP A 553 -12.38 -41.04 -10.78
N THR A 554 -12.81 -42.07 -11.51
CA THR A 554 -14.21 -42.26 -11.88
C THR A 554 -14.72 -43.62 -11.41
N LYS A 555 -16.03 -43.71 -11.26
CA LYS A 555 -16.70 -44.96 -10.86
C LYS A 555 -17.10 -45.74 -12.12
N THR A 556 -16.68 -46.99 -12.20
CA THR A 556 -17.15 -47.94 -13.23
C THR A 556 -17.64 -49.22 -12.57
N THR A 557 -18.32 -50.08 -13.32
CA THR A 557 -18.88 -51.33 -12.83
C THR A 557 -18.12 -52.51 -13.43
N ILE A 558 -17.53 -53.35 -12.58
CA ILE A 558 -16.89 -54.61 -12.97
C ILE A 558 -17.62 -55.75 -12.27
N LEU A 559 -18.21 -56.68 -13.02
CA LEU A 559 -19.01 -57.79 -12.48
C LEU A 559 -20.12 -57.31 -11.51
N SER A 560 -20.82 -56.23 -11.86
CA SER A 560 -21.85 -55.58 -11.02
C SER A 560 -21.33 -54.93 -9.73
N ILE A 561 -20.01 -54.91 -9.50
CA ILE A 561 -19.39 -54.24 -8.35
C ILE A 561 -18.86 -52.87 -8.80
N PRO A 562 -19.28 -51.79 -8.13
CA PRO A 562 -18.72 -50.47 -8.40
C PRO A 562 -17.26 -50.40 -7.93
N VAL A 563 -16.36 -50.05 -8.84
CA VAL A 563 -14.94 -49.86 -8.57
C VAL A 563 -14.48 -48.49 -9.05
N MET A 564 -13.55 -47.88 -8.31
CA MET A 564 -12.90 -46.65 -8.74
C MET A 564 -11.76 -46.97 -9.69
N VAL A 565 -11.73 -46.31 -10.84
CA VAL A 565 -10.69 -46.47 -11.86
C VAL A 565 -10.10 -45.11 -12.24
N LYS A 566 -8.81 -45.12 -12.62
CA LYS A 566 -8.17 -43.97 -13.22
C LYS A 566 -8.63 -43.81 -14.66
N THR A 567 -9.27 -42.68 -14.96
CA THR A 567 -9.72 -42.31 -16.30
C THR A 567 -8.89 -41.13 -16.79
N PRO A 568 -8.20 -41.24 -17.94
CA PRO A 568 -7.42 -40.14 -18.48
C PRO A 568 -8.33 -39.06 -19.05
N LEU A 569 -7.98 -37.81 -18.77
CA LEU A 569 -8.51 -36.64 -19.47
C LEU A 569 -7.60 -36.28 -20.64
N THR A 570 -6.28 -36.38 -20.46
CA THR A 570 -5.28 -36.22 -21.50
C THR A 570 -4.08 -37.12 -21.20
N THR A 571 -3.70 -37.97 -22.14
CA THR A 571 -2.51 -38.83 -22.05
C THR A 571 -1.26 -38.14 -22.61
N PHE A 572 -0.08 -38.70 -22.39
CA PHE A 572 1.15 -38.18 -23.00
C PHE A 572 1.16 -38.33 -24.54
N GLU A 573 0.48 -39.34 -25.07
CA GLU A 573 0.31 -39.52 -26.52
C GLU A 573 -0.68 -38.49 -27.08
N ASP A 574 -1.78 -38.20 -26.36
CA ASP A 574 -2.71 -37.14 -26.75
C ASP A 574 -2.00 -35.78 -26.88
N ILE A 575 -1.04 -35.47 -26.00
CA ILE A 575 -0.24 -34.23 -26.10
C ILE A 575 0.59 -34.19 -27.39
N GLN A 576 1.15 -35.32 -27.83
CA GLN A 576 1.89 -35.40 -29.09
C GLN A 576 0.94 -35.14 -30.27
N THR A 577 -0.25 -35.75 -30.25
CA THR A 577 -1.30 -35.52 -31.26
C THR A 577 -1.71 -34.05 -31.31
N MET A 578 -2.05 -33.45 -30.16
CA MET A 578 -2.39 -32.02 -30.06
C MET A 578 -1.26 -31.14 -30.62
N THR A 579 0.00 -31.48 -30.31
CA THR A 579 1.17 -30.74 -30.81
C THR A 579 1.25 -30.81 -32.34
N ASP A 580 1.07 -31.98 -32.93
CA ASP A 580 1.12 -32.15 -34.39
C ASP A 580 -0.03 -31.43 -35.11
N GLU A 581 -1.23 -31.41 -34.53
CA GLU A 581 -2.40 -30.68 -35.05
C GLU A 581 -2.21 -29.15 -35.00
N LEU A 582 -1.70 -28.63 -33.87
CA LEU A 582 -1.37 -27.21 -33.71
C LEU A 582 -0.26 -26.80 -34.67
N ALA A 583 0.79 -27.63 -34.81
CA ALA A 583 1.87 -27.39 -35.75
C ALA A 583 1.38 -27.40 -37.21
N ALA A 584 0.44 -28.28 -37.56
CA ALA A 584 -0.22 -28.30 -38.87
C ALA A 584 -1.03 -27.02 -39.13
N SER A 585 -1.52 -26.38 -38.07
CA SER A 585 -2.23 -25.10 -38.11
C SER A 585 -1.31 -23.87 -38.02
N GLY A 586 0.02 -24.09 -38.01
CA GLY A 586 1.03 -23.03 -37.99
C GLY A 586 1.55 -22.66 -36.60
N ILE A 587 1.00 -23.21 -35.52
CA ILE A 587 1.36 -22.88 -34.14
C ILE A 587 2.47 -23.81 -33.66
N LYS A 588 3.70 -23.29 -33.51
CA LYS A 588 4.88 -24.09 -33.16
C LYS A 588 5.46 -23.78 -31.78
N ASN A 589 5.29 -22.56 -31.28
CA ASN A 589 5.79 -22.15 -29.97
C ASN A 589 4.78 -22.51 -28.86
N VAL A 590 4.70 -23.79 -28.52
CA VAL A 590 3.76 -24.31 -27.51
C VAL A 590 4.50 -24.68 -26.23
N ILE A 591 3.95 -24.24 -25.09
CA ILE A 591 4.46 -24.53 -23.76
C ILE A 591 3.38 -25.27 -22.97
N TYR A 592 3.63 -26.53 -22.65
CA TYR A 592 2.69 -27.37 -21.91
C TYR A 592 2.93 -27.32 -20.40
N ARG A 593 1.86 -27.12 -19.63
CA ARG A 593 1.81 -27.40 -18.18
C ARG A 593 0.99 -28.67 -17.93
N LEU A 594 1.57 -29.64 -17.22
CA LEU A 594 0.93 -30.95 -17.02
C LEU A 594 0.40 -31.10 -15.59
N THR A 595 -0.89 -30.84 -15.40
CA THR A 595 -1.55 -30.89 -14.08
C THR A 595 -2.23 -32.24 -13.84
N GLY A 596 -1.98 -32.84 -12.66
CA GLY A 596 -2.67 -34.07 -12.25
C GLY A 596 -2.25 -35.33 -13.02
N TYR A 597 -0.96 -35.46 -13.35
CA TYR A 597 -0.40 -36.65 -14.03
C TYR A 597 0.28 -37.65 -13.09
N TYR A 598 0.50 -37.30 -11.83
CA TYR A 598 1.32 -38.09 -10.90
C TYR A 598 0.54 -38.48 -9.64
N ASN A 599 1.01 -39.53 -8.95
CA ASN A 599 0.62 -39.93 -7.59
C ASN A 599 -0.85 -39.73 -7.19
N GLY A 600 -1.80 -40.26 -7.97
CA GLY A 600 -3.24 -40.10 -7.74
C GLY A 600 -3.93 -39.21 -8.76
N GLY A 601 -3.20 -38.55 -9.64
CA GLY A 601 -3.76 -37.69 -10.69
C GLY A 601 -4.23 -36.35 -10.12
N MET A 602 -5.43 -35.92 -10.49
CA MET A 602 -6.04 -34.69 -9.95
C MET A 602 -6.26 -34.71 -8.42
N GLN A 603 -6.24 -35.89 -7.79
CA GLN A 603 -6.20 -36.05 -6.32
C GLN A 603 -4.82 -36.55 -5.89
N PHE A 604 -3.81 -35.69 -6.03
CA PHE A 604 -2.41 -36.05 -5.81
C PHE A 604 -2.04 -36.18 -4.33
N THR A 605 -1.07 -37.07 -4.06
CA THR A 605 -0.34 -37.10 -2.78
C THR A 605 0.98 -36.33 -2.90
N ILE A 606 1.63 -36.07 -1.76
CA ILE A 606 2.93 -35.40 -1.71
C ILE A 606 3.93 -36.00 -2.75
N PRO A 607 4.70 -35.18 -3.49
CA PRO A 607 5.50 -35.69 -4.59
C PRO A 607 6.86 -36.28 -4.14
N THR A 608 7.02 -36.76 -2.91
CA THR A 608 8.32 -37.31 -2.43
C THR A 608 8.79 -38.58 -3.17
N ARG A 609 7.87 -39.25 -3.88
CA ARG A 609 8.13 -40.43 -4.73
C ARG A 609 7.30 -40.31 -6.00
N VAL A 610 7.77 -39.51 -6.96
CA VAL A 610 7.04 -39.24 -8.20
C VAL A 610 6.86 -40.51 -9.03
N LYS A 611 5.59 -40.84 -9.31
CA LYS A 611 5.17 -41.86 -10.27
C LYS A 611 4.07 -41.29 -11.14
N PHE A 612 4.32 -41.22 -12.44
CA PHE A 612 3.29 -40.86 -13.41
C PHE A 612 2.26 -41.97 -13.53
N GLU A 613 1.00 -41.58 -13.69
CA GLU A 613 -0.14 -42.48 -13.73
C GLU A 613 -0.10 -43.35 -14.99
N ARG A 614 -0.24 -44.67 -14.82
CA ARG A 614 -0.11 -45.63 -15.92
C ARG A 614 -1.13 -45.37 -17.03
N LYS A 615 -2.30 -44.86 -16.68
CA LYS A 615 -3.38 -44.51 -17.62
C LYS A 615 -3.08 -43.27 -18.45
N ALA A 616 -2.14 -42.42 -18.03
CA ALA A 616 -1.61 -41.33 -18.84
C ALA A 616 -0.36 -41.72 -19.65
N GLY A 617 0.22 -42.91 -19.41
CA GLY A 617 1.44 -43.42 -20.08
C GLY A 617 2.58 -43.82 -19.14
N GLY A 618 2.51 -43.43 -17.85
CA GLY A 618 3.53 -43.72 -16.84
C GLY A 618 4.89 -43.08 -17.13
N ASN A 619 5.91 -43.40 -16.32
CA ASN A 619 7.24 -42.77 -16.44
C ASN A 619 7.90 -42.98 -17.81
N ARG A 620 7.62 -44.11 -18.48
CA ARG A 620 8.10 -44.38 -19.84
C ARG A 620 7.48 -43.41 -20.85
N GLY A 621 6.15 -43.30 -20.85
CA GLY A 621 5.44 -42.37 -21.75
C GLY A 621 5.81 -40.91 -21.48
N PHE A 622 6.09 -40.55 -20.22
CA PHE A 622 6.59 -39.22 -19.89
C PHE A 622 7.96 -38.95 -20.53
N ASN A 623 8.93 -39.87 -20.39
CA ASN A 623 10.24 -39.71 -21.04
C ASN A 623 10.10 -39.63 -22.57
N GLU A 624 9.23 -40.46 -23.17
CA GLU A 624 8.92 -40.42 -24.60
C GLU A 624 8.35 -39.06 -25.02
N LEU A 625 7.45 -38.46 -24.23
CA LEU A 625 6.95 -37.10 -24.46
C LEU A 625 8.06 -36.06 -24.37
N ILE A 626 8.97 -36.14 -23.40
CA ILE A 626 10.08 -35.19 -23.27
C ILE A 626 11.04 -35.29 -24.46
N ASP A 627 11.32 -36.50 -24.95
CA ASP A 627 12.18 -36.71 -26.11
C ASP A 627 11.49 -36.20 -27.39
N TYR A 628 10.19 -36.44 -27.54
CA TYR A 628 9.36 -35.86 -28.60
C TYR A 628 9.37 -34.33 -28.54
N ALA A 629 9.16 -33.75 -27.36
CA ALA A 629 9.12 -32.30 -27.15
C ALA A 629 10.42 -31.63 -27.61
N LYS A 630 11.57 -32.19 -27.23
CA LYS A 630 12.89 -31.74 -27.69
C LYS A 630 13.03 -31.81 -29.22
N SER A 631 12.48 -32.83 -29.86
CA SER A 631 12.54 -32.99 -31.32
C SER A 631 11.67 -31.98 -32.08
N LYS A 632 10.58 -31.51 -31.45
CA LYS A 632 9.64 -30.54 -32.02
C LYS A 632 9.94 -29.09 -31.62
N GLY A 633 10.79 -28.88 -30.62
CA GLY A 633 11.09 -27.55 -30.09
C GLY A 633 10.00 -26.98 -29.19
N ILE A 634 9.14 -27.83 -28.60
CA ILE A 634 8.14 -27.41 -27.61
C ILE A 634 8.66 -27.63 -26.19
N SER A 635 8.09 -26.91 -25.21
CA SER A 635 8.49 -27.05 -23.80
C SER A 635 7.41 -27.75 -22.97
N VAL A 636 7.85 -28.58 -22.01
CA VAL A 636 6.94 -29.36 -21.15
C VAL A 636 7.34 -29.19 -19.68
N TYR A 637 6.39 -28.71 -18.88
CA TYR A 637 6.52 -28.43 -17.45
C TYR A 637 5.53 -29.30 -16.67
N PRO A 638 5.96 -30.44 -16.10
CA PRO A 638 5.12 -31.18 -15.16
C PRO A 638 4.88 -30.35 -13.90
N ASP A 639 3.62 -30.31 -13.48
CA ASP A 639 3.19 -29.51 -12.33
C ASP A 639 3.27 -30.29 -11.01
N PHE A 640 3.95 -29.72 -10.03
CA PHE A 640 4.05 -30.27 -8.68
C PHE A 640 3.81 -29.17 -7.63
N ASP A 641 2.75 -29.32 -6.84
CA ASP A 641 2.54 -28.46 -5.68
C ASP A 641 3.38 -28.97 -4.48
N LEU A 642 4.26 -28.10 -3.99
CA LEU A 642 5.13 -28.34 -2.83
C LEU A 642 4.64 -27.60 -1.57
N ALA A 643 3.72 -26.65 -1.71
CA ALA A 643 3.15 -25.89 -0.61
C ALA A 643 1.86 -26.52 -0.08
N TYR A 644 1.18 -27.34 -0.90
CA TYR A 644 -0.05 -28.03 -0.53
C TYR A 644 -0.12 -29.49 -0.98
N VAL A 645 -0.98 -30.27 -0.31
CA VAL A 645 -1.27 -31.66 -0.67
C VAL A 645 -2.76 -31.97 -0.61
N SER A 646 -3.29 -32.68 -1.62
CA SER A 646 -4.73 -33.02 -1.69
C SER A 646 -5.11 -34.27 -0.90
N GLY A 647 -4.20 -35.22 -0.71
CA GLY A 647 -4.48 -36.47 -0.01
C GLY A 647 -3.23 -37.17 0.49
N THR A 648 -3.42 -38.14 1.40
CA THR A 648 -2.32 -38.93 1.97
C THR A 648 -2.54 -40.42 1.77
N ARG A 649 -1.46 -41.16 1.53
CA ARG A 649 -1.42 -42.63 1.47
C ARG A 649 -0.46 -43.18 2.51
N LEU A 650 -0.63 -44.46 2.86
CA LEU A 650 0.34 -45.15 3.72
C LEU A 650 1.75 -45.08 3.09
N ILE A 651 2.71 -44.56 3.85
CA ILE A 651 4.14 -44.51 3.48
C ILE A 651 4.41 -43.62 2.24
N ASP A 652 3.66 -42.53 2.07
CA ASP A 652 3.89 -41.49 1.05
C ASP A 652 4.94 -40.44 1.46
N GLY A 653 5.36 -40.46 2.73
CA GLY A 653 6.42 -39.59 3.26
C GLY A 653 5.94 -38.27 3.86
N PHE A 654 4.63 -38.03 3.93
CA PHE A 654 4.03 -36.87 4.59
C PHE A 654 3.37 -37.27 5.91
N SER A 655 3.57 -36.46 6.94
CA SER A 655 2.89 -36.60 8.23
C SER A 655 2.19 -35.31 8.61
N HIS A 656 0.86 -35.37 8.77
CA HIS A 656 0.09 -34.23 9.27
C HIS A 656 0.66 -33.67 10.57
N ARG A 657 1.15 -34.53 11.47
CA ARG A 657 1.66 -34.10 12.78
C ARG A 657 2.93 -33.27 12.68
N THR A 658 3.82 -33.57 11.74
CA THR A 658 5.16 -32.96 11.67
C THR A 658 5.38 -32.05 10.47
N ASP A 659 4.58 -32.21 9.42
CA ASP A 659 4.83 -31.58 8.12
C ASP A 659 3.69 -30.63 7.70
N ALA A 660 2.50 -30.70 8.32
CA ALA A 660 1.41 -29.76 8.05
C ALA A 660 1.51 -28.50 8.92
N ILE A 661 1.09 -27.37 8.36
CA ILE A 661 0.94 -26.11 9.08
C ILE A 661 -0.04 -26.28 10.24
N LYS A 662 0.29 -25.65 11.36
CA LYS A 662 -0.60 -25.54 12.51
C LYS A 662 -1.09 -24.11 12.69
N THR A 663 -2.38 -23.97 12.94
CA THR A 663 -3.00 -22.71 13.36
C THR A 663 -2.62 -22.40 14.81
N ILE A 664 -2.98 -21.20 15.30
CA ILE A 664 -2.52 -20.73 16.61
C ILE A 664 -2.99 -21.59 17.80
N ASP A 665 -4.09 -22.31 17.62
CA ASP A 665 -4.64 -23.27 18.59
C ASP A 665 -4.21 -24.72 18.31
N ASN A 666 -3.28 -24.92 17.38
CA ASN A 666 -2.65 -26.18 17.00
C ASN A 666 -3.58 -27.13 16.21
N ARG A 667 -4.49 -26.60 15.38
CA ARG A 667 -5.26 -27.36 14.37
C ARG A 667 -4.56 -27.34 13.01
N TYR A 668 -4.80 -28.34 12.17
CA TYR A 668 -4.32 -28.32 10.78
C TYR A 668 -5.17 -27.38 9.93
N THR A 669 -4.55 -26.71 8.97
CA THR A 669 -5.24 -25.82 8.04
C THR A 669 -5.18 -26.32 6.60
N THR A 670 -6.07 -25.78 5.78
CA THR A 670 -6.15 -26.04 4.35
C THR A 670 -6.21 -24.72 3.60
N LYS A 671 -5.71 -24.68 2.36
CA LYS A 671 -5.91 -23.55 1.44
C LYS A 671 -7.39 -23.19 1.38
N ARG A 672 -7.68 -21.90 1.37
CA ARG A 672 -9.05 -21.38 1.21
C ARG A 672 -9.12 -20.55 -0.07
N ARG A 673 -10.28 -20.57 -0.71
CA ARG A 673 -10.58 -19.74 -1.88
C ARG A 673 -11.73 -18.81 -1.54
N TYR A 674 -11.69 -17.58 -2.03
CA TYR A 674 -12.84 -16.71 -1.95
C TYR A 674 -13.93 -17.24 -2.90
N ASP A 675 -15.15 -17.37 -2.40
CA ASP A 675 -16.33 -17.73 -3.18
C ASP A 675 -17.16 -16.47 -3.38
N SER A 676 -17.23 -15.98 -4.62
CA SER A 676 -17.94 -14.75 -4.96
C SER A 676 -19.46 -14.87 -4.86
N VAL A 677 -20.01 -16.10 -4.92
CA VAL A 677 -21.46 -16.31 -4.77
C VAL A 677 -21.85 -16.19 -3.30
N GLU A 678 -21.05 -16.77 -2.42
CA GLU A 678 -21.32 -16.75 -0.98
C GLU A 678 -20.67 -15.60 -0.22
N GLN A 679 -19.83 -14.81 -0.91
CA GLN A 679 -19.08 -13.68 -0.36
C GLN A 679 -18.22 -14.08 0.85
N THR A 680 -17.63 -15.29 0.83
CA THR A 680 -16.85 -15.84 1.93
C THR A 680 -15.76 -16.80 1.48
N TYR A 681 -14.79 -17.10 2.36
CA TYR A 681 -13.71 -18.03 2.07
C TYR A 681 -14.11 -19.49 2.33
N ARG A 682 -14.06 -20.33 1.28
CA ARG A 682 -14.31 -21.77 1.34
C ARG A 682 -13.01 -22.58 1.38
N ARG A 683 -12.97 -23.62 2.20
CA ARG A 683 -11.83 -24.56 2.29
C ARG A 683 -11.72 -25.41 1.02
N THR A 684 -10.51 -25.63 0.53
CA THR A 684 -10.22 -26.35 -0.74
C THR A 684 -9.66 -27.76 -0.55
N TRP A 685 -9.74 -28.32 0.68
CA TRP A 685 -9.22 -29.65 1.08
C TRP A 685 -7.71 -29.88 0.87
N LEU A 686 -7.02 -28.95 0.23
CA LEU A 686 -5.57 -28.90 0.09
C LEU A 686 -4.93 -28.55 1.43
N VAL A 687 -4.33 -29.53 2.09
CA VAL A 687 -3.63 -29.35 3.38
C VAL A 687 -2.38 -28.52 3.13
N ALA A 688 -2.18 -27.47 3.94
CA ALA A 688 -1.01 -26.60 3.82
C ALA A 688 0.21 -27.23 4.49
N ILE A 689 1.35 -27.22 3.78
CA ILE A 689 2.61 -27.82 4.20
C ILE A 689 3.47 -26.75 4.87
N SER A 690 4.07 -27.09 6.01
CA SER A 690 4.94 -26.18 6.76
C SER A 690 6.18 -25.83 5.91
N PRO A 691 6.49 -24.53 5.72
CA PRO A 691 7.68 -24.11 4.98
C PRO A 691 8.99 -24.68 5.54
N SER A 692 9.04 -24.89 6.86
CA SER A 692 10.22 -25.47 7.55
C SER A 692 10.63 -26.86 7.03
N VAL A 693 9.71 -27.61 6.41
CA VAL A 693 9.99 -28.96 5.89
C VAL A 693 10.18 -29.01 4.37
N TYR A 694 10.05 -27.89 3.66
CA TYR A 694 10.16 -27.81 2.21
C TYR A 694 11.42 -28.47 1.67
N THR A 695 12.60 -28.07 2.17
CA THR A 695 13.88 -28.65 1.72
C THR A 695 13.93 -30.17 1.92
N LYS A 696 13.49 -30.67 3.09
CA LYS A 696 13.46 -32.11 3.41
C LYS A 696 12.54 -32.90 2.47
N LEU A 697 11.38 -32.35 2.12
CA LEU A 697 10.44 -32.99 1.19
C LEU A 697 10.99 -32.95 -0.24
N TYR A 698 11.57 -31.81 -0.62
CA TYR A 698 12.18 -31.59 -1.93
C TYR A 698 13.36 -32.53 -2.20
N GLU A 699 14.24 -32.79 -1.24
CA GLU A 699 15.34 -33.74 -1.43
C GLU A 699 14.86 -35.15 -1.79
N LYS A 700 13.71 -35.57 -1.25
CA LYS A 700 13.11 -36.85 -1.61
C LYS A 700 12.47 -36.79 -2.99
N PHE A 701 11.76 -35.69 -3.29
CA PHE A 701 11.23 -35.41 -4.61
C PHE A 701 12.33 -35.50 -5.68
N ASN A 702 13.44 -34.77 -5.51
CA ASN A 702 14.52 -34.73 -6.48
C ASN A 702 15.20 -36.10 -6.66
N LYS A 703 15.36 -36.90 -5.58
CA LYS A 703 15.84 -38.30 -5.66
C LYS A 703 14.95 -39.22 -6.52
N SER A 704 13.69 -38.84 -6.74
CA SER A 704 12.74 -39.57 -7.56
C SER A 704 12.60 -38.96 -8.95
N PHE A 705 12.23 -37.69 -9.05
CA PHE A 705 11.95 -37.00 -10.31
C PHE A 705 13.22 -36.67 -11.10
N GLY A 706 14.32 -36.29 -10.43
CA GLY A 706 15.60 -35.98 -11.09
C GLY A 706 16.24 -37.15 -11.85
N LYS A 707 15.67 -38.36 -11.76
CA LYS A 707 16.08 -39.54 -12.57
C LYS A 707 15.34 -39.66 -13.90
N LEU A 708 14.29 -38.85 -14.11
CA LEU A 708 13.51 -38.81 -15.34
C LEU A 708 14.02 -37.71 -16.26
N ASN A 709 13.75 -37.82 -17.55
CA ASN A 709 14.04 -36.74 -18.49
C ASN A 709 13.15 -35.55 -18.16
N HIS A 710 13.69 -34.35 -18.21
CA HIS A 710 12.94 -33.12 -17.93
C HIS A 710 13.52 -31.95 -18.73
N MET A 711 12.69 -30.93 -18.91
CA MET A 711 13.06 -29.64 -19.54
C MET A 711 12.95 -28.48 -18.54
N GLY A 712 12.16 -28.67 -17.49
CA GLY A 712 11.87 -27.73 -16.41
C GLY A 712 10.78 -28.32 -15.52
N ILE A 713 10.30 -27.51 -14.59
CA ILE A 713 9.24 -27.89 -13.65
C ILE A 713 8.28 -26.73 -13.39
N SER A 714 6.99 -27.02 -13.19
CA SER A 714 6.05 -26.07 -12.60
C SER A 714 5.88 -26.36 -11.11
N VAL A 715 6.02 -25.33 -10.27
CA VAL A 715 5.89 -25.46 -8.80
C VAL A 715 4.61 -24.83 -8.26
N SER A 716 3.64 -24.59 -9.16
CA SER A 716 2.28 -24.17 -8.81
C SER A 716 2.30 -22.98 -7.83
N THR A 717 1.80 -23.21 -6.62
CA THR A 717 1.44 -22.19 -5.62
C THR A 717 2.62 -21.67 -4.82
N LEU A 718 3.83 -22.20 -5.00
CA LEU A 718 5.02 -21.74 -4.29
C LEU A 718 5.38 -20.29 -4.64
N GLY A 719 5.00 -19.83 -5.84
CA GLY A 719 5.15 -18.44 -6.27
C GLY A 719 3.97 -17.53 -5.91
N SER A 720 2.85 -18.09 -5.46
CA SER A 720 1.59 -17.35 -5.25
C SER A 720 1.21 -17.19 -3.79
N ASP A 721 1.46 -18.20 -2.97
CA ASP A 721 0.98 -18.32 -1.59
C ASP A 721 2.15 -18.35 -0.61
N LEU A 722 2.01 -17.66 0.51
CA LEU A 722 3.00 -17.65 1.58
C LEU A 722 2.25 -17.85 2.90
N ASN A 723 2.61 -18.84 3.72
CA ASN A 723 1.87 -19.14 4.95
C ASN A 723 2.80 -19.20 6.15
N SER A 724 2.35 -18.68 7.29
CA SER A 724 3.03 -18.87 8.58
C SER A 724 2.83 -20.30 9.11
N ASP A 725 3.51 -20.66 10.19
CA ASP A 725 3.23 -21.89 10.95
C ASP A 725 3.23 -21.58 12.45
N PHE A 726 2.11 -21.79 13.13
CA PHE A 726 1.98 -21.49 14.55
C PHE A 726 2.11 -22.73 15.43
N ASP A 727 2.93 -23.70 15.03
CA ASP A 727 3.29 -24.85 15.86
C ASP A 727 3.74 -24.39 17.27
N LYS A 728 3.17 -25.02 18.31
CA LYS A 728 3.40 -24.65 19.71
C LYS A 728 4.86 -24.78 20.16
N LYS A 729 5.63 -25.67 19.53
CA LYS A 729 7.04 -25.91 19.86
C LYS A 729 7.96 -24.97 19.10
N ASP A 730 7.69 -24.77 17.82
CA ASP A 730 8.53 -23.98 16.93
C ASP A 730 7.68 -23.21 15.91
N PRO A 731 7.11 -22.06 16.32
CA PRO A 731 6.33 -21.23 15.41
C PRO A 731 7.26 -20.51 14.44
N TYR A 732 6.76 -20.22 13.24
CA TYR A 732 7.41 -19.49 12.16
C TYR A 732 6.46 -18.40 11.66
N ASN A 733 6.95 -17.16 11.61
CA ASN A 733 6.21 -16.06 11.01
C ASN A 733 6.36 -16.09 9.48
N ARG A 734 5.69 -15.16 8.81
CA ARG A 734 5.61 -15.11 7.35
C ARG A 734 6.95 -14.73 6.68
N GLU A 735 7.82 -14.01 7.37
CA GLU A 735 9.20 -13.76 6.92
C GLU A 735 10.07 -15.01 7.02
N ASP A 736 9.96 -15.78 8.12
CA ASP A 736 10.64 -17.07 8.20
C ASP A 736 10.20 -18.00 7.06
N ALA A 737 8.90 -18.01 6.75
CA ALA A 737 8.35 -18.75 5.63
C ALA A 737 8.91 -18.27 4.27
N ARG A 738 9.09 -16.96 4.09
CA ARG A 738 9.66 -16.37 2.87
C ARG A 738 11.09 -16.86 2.66
N GLU A 739 11.91 -16.86 3.72
CA GLU A 739 13.28 -17.35 3.66
C GLU A 739 13.34 -18.86 3.33
N PHE A 740 12.50 -19.69 3.96
CA PHE A 740 12.42 -21.12 3.62
C PHE A 740 12.00 -21.37 2.17
N THR A 741 11.12 -20.52 1.63
CA THR A 741 10.66 -20.59 0.24
C THR A 741 11.77 -20.16 -0.74
N ILE A 742 12.51 -19.09 -0.43
CA ILE A 742 13.70 -18.65 -1.21
C ILE A 742 14.75 -19.77 -1.24
N ASP A 743 15.07 -20.37 -0.09
CA ASP A 743 15.99 -21.50 0.03
C ASP A 743 15.55 -22.72 -0.80
N LEU A 744 14.25 -22.92 -0.98
CA LEU A 744 13.72 -23.96 -1.84
C LEU A 744 13.84 -23.57 -3.32
N PHE A 745 13.50 -22.34 -3.69
CA PHE A 745 13.65 -21.84 -5.06
C PHE A 745 15.09 -21.93 -5.56
N ASP A 746 16.08 -21.55 -4.73
CA ASP A 746 17.50 -21.67 -5.09
C ASP A 746 17.87 -23.12 -5.46
N LYS A 747 17.39 -24.11 -4.69
CA LYS A 747 17.63 -25.53 -4.98
C LYS A 747 16.93 -26.00 -6.25
N ILE A 748 15.66 -25.64 -6.43
CA ILE A 748 14.87 -26.01 -7.60
C ILE A 748 15.49 -25.44 -8.88
N LYS A 749 15.86 -24.15 -8.85
CA LYS A 749 16.48 -23.48 -9.99
C LYS A 749 17.82 -24.13 -10.35
N ALA A 750 18.63 -24.48 -9.36
CA ALA A 750 19.91 -25.16 -9.59
C ALA A 750 19.76 -26.56 -10.19
N ASP A 751 18.74 -27.32 -9.77
CA ASP A 751 18.52 -28.69 -10.23
C ASP A 751 17.85 -28.77 -11.61
N TYR A 752 16.91 -27.87 -11.94
CA TYR A 752 16.07 -27.97 -13.14
C TYR A 752 16.28 -26.87 -14.18
N GLY A 753 16.95 -25.77 -13.83
CA GLY A 753 17.28 -24.66 -14.74
C GLY A 753 16.09 -23.77 -15.14
N SER A 754 14.99 -24.35 -15.64
CA SER A 754 13.80 -23.62 -16.06
C SER A 754 12.62 -23.85 -15.11
N LEU A 755 11.99 -22.77 -14.66
CA LEU A 755 10.93 -22.79 -13.65
C LEU A 755 9.69 -22.03 -14.08
N MET A 756 8.53 -22.69 -13.91
CA MET A 756 7.21 -22.10 -14.05
C MET A 756 6.55 -21.94 -12.67
N ILE A 757 5.95 -20.77 -12.42
CA ILE A 757 5.27 -20.44 -11.16
C ILE A 757 3.89 -19.83 -11.42
N ASP A 758 3.02 -19.87 -10.41
CA ASP A 758 1.78 -19.10 -10.44
C ASP A 758 1.95 -17.70 -9.80
N CYS A 759 1.31 -16.70 -10.40
CA CYS A 759 1.04 -15.34 -9.93
C CYS A 759 2.23 -14.41 -9.57
N GLY A 760 3.46 -14.91 -9.43
CA GLY A 760 4.68 -14.07 -9.39
C GLY A 760 4.79 -13.10 -8.21
N ASN A 761 4.72 -13.58 -6.96
CA ASN A 761 5.12 -12.77 -5.80
C ASN A 761 6.56 -12.25 -5.96
N ALA A 762 6.86 -11.05 -5.47
CA ALA A 762 8.17 -10.41 -5.70
C ALA A 762 9.39 -11.26 -5.29
N TYR A 763 9.30 -12.06 -4.21
CA TYR A 763 10.39 -12.97 -3.82
C TYR A 763 10.65 -14.12 -4.82
N ALA A 764 9.70 -14.41 -5.70
CA ALA A 764 9.78 -15.50 -6.67
C ALA A 764 10.23 -15.04 -8.07
N LEU A 765 10.16 -13.73 -8.37
CA LEU A 765 10.43 -13.19 -9.72
C LEU A 765 11.82 -13.57 -10.25
N LYS A 766 12.84 -13.51 -9.39
CA LYS A 766 14.23 -13.89 -9.72
C LYS A 766 14.37 -15.30 -10.31
N TYR A 767 13.49 -16.21 -9.93
CA TYR A 767 13.60 -17.62 -10.29
C TYR A 767 12.76 -17.99 -11.51
N ALA A 768 11.73 -17.19 -11.82
CA ALA A 768 10.72 -17.50 -12.82
C ALA A 768 11.23 -17.30 -14.24
N ASP A 769 11.11 -18.34 -15.06
CA ASP A 769 11.19 -18.20 -16.53
C ASP A 769 9.79 -18.00 -17.13
N HIS A 770 8.80 -18.63 -16.48
CA HIS A 770 7.39 -18.56 -16.86
C HIS A 770 6.51 -18.22 -15.66
N ILE A 771 5.62 -17.23 -15.79
CA ILE A 771 4.60 -16.92 -14.78
C ILE A 771 3.22 -17.13 -15.39
N LEU A 772 2.45 -18.06 -14.85
CA LEU A 772 1.04 -18.25 -15.23
C LEU A 772 0.11 -17.68 -14.16
N ASN A 773 -1.16 -17.49 -14.50
CA ASN A 773 -2.16 -16.95 -13.58
C ASN A 773 -1.73 -15.59 -12.98
N MET A 774 -0.99 -14.80 -13.75
CA MET A 774 -0.67 -13.43 -13.37
C MET A 774 -1.93 -12.57 -13.50
N SER A 775 -2.22 -11.73 -12.52
CA SER A 775 -3.35 -10.80 -12.62
C SER A 775 -3.03 -9.75 -13.69
N LEU A 776 -3.77 -9.74 -14.80
CA LEU A 776 -3.67 -8.69 -15.84
C LEU A 776 -4.59 -7.50 -15.56
N ASP A 777 -5.34 -7.57 -14.45
CA ASP A 777 -6.29 -6.54 -14.00
C ASP A 777 -6.15 -6.31 -12.50
N SER A 778 -6.88 -5.33 -11.98
CA SER A 778 -7.02 -5.06 -10.55
C SER A 778 -8.23 -5.78 -9.95
N SER A 779 -8.54 -5.52 -8.68
CA SER A 779 -9.80 -5.96 -8.07
C SER A 779 -11.04 -5.29 -8.65
N LEU A 780 -10.87 -4.24 -9.49
CA LEU A 780 -11.93 -3.37 -9.98
C LEU A 780 -12.81 -2.88 -8.83
N TYR A 781 -12.18 -2.48 -7.72
CA TYR A 781 -12.89 -1.91 -6.59
C TYR A 781 -13.79 -0.78 -7.07
N TYR A 782 -15.00 -0.70 -6.53
CA TYR A 782 -15.90 0.42 -6.79
C TYR A 782 -15.24 1.78 -6.51
N TYR A 783 -14.24 1.79 -5.62
CA TYR A 783 -13.45 2.97 -5.26
C TYR A 783 -12.08 3.06 -5.94
N SER A 784 -11.67 2.05 -6.71
CA SER A 784 -10.47 2.14 -7.54
C SER A 784 -10.82 2.97 -8.77
N SER A 785 -10.04 4.01 -9.03
CA SER A 785 -10.28 4.86 -10.18
C SER A 785 -10.00 4.11 -11.48
N GLN A 786 -8.83 3.50 -11.62
CA GLN A 786 -8.41 2.78 -12.84
C GLN A 786 -7.42 1.64 -12.55
N PRO A 787 -7.56 0.47 -13.20
CA PRO A 787 -6.51 -0.55 -13.25
C PRO A 787 -5.40 -0.16 -14.22
N VAL A 788 -4.14 -0.35 -13.82
CA VAL A 788 -2.96 -0.06 -14.65
C VAL A 788 -2.13 -1.33 -14.88
N PRO A 789 -1.49 -1.54 -16.05
CA PRO A 789 -0.70 -2.73 -16.35
C PRO A 789 0.71 -2.66 -15.71
N PHE A 790 0.81 -2.34 -14.42
CA PHE A 790 2.07 -2.07 -13.75
C PHE A 790 2.98 -3.31 -13.70
N MET A 791 2.45 -4.52 -13.41
CA MET A 791 3.22 -5.76 -13.54
C MET A 791 3.73 -6.01 -14.97
N GLY A 792 2.89 -5.74 -15.98
CA GLY A 792 3.29 -5.87 -17.39
C GLY A 792 4.45 -4.95 -17.73
N MET A 793 4.39 -3.67 -17.32
CA MET A 793 5.48 -2.71 -17.56
C MET A 793 6.82 -3.10 -16.91
N ILE A 794 6.78 -3.84 -15.80
CA ILE A 794 7.98 -4.33 -15.13
C ILE A 794 8.55 -5.56 -15.83
N LEU A 795 7.69 -6.50 -16.22
CA LEU A 795 8.10 -7.85 -16.62
C LEU A 795 8.25 -8.05 -18.13
N HIS A 796 7.54 -7.26 -18.95
CA HIS A 796 7.58 -7.43 -20.40
C HIS A 796 8.98 -7.17 -20.97
N GLY A 797 9.50 -8.14 -21.72
CA GLY A 797 10.89 -8.18 -22.18
C GLY A 797 11.89 -8.86 -21.23
N TYR A 798 11.47 -9.28 -20.04
CA TYR A 798 12.34 -9.91 -19.02
C TYR A 798 11.88 -11.32 -18.62
N VAL A 799 10.57 -11.55 -18.51
CA VAL A 799 9.98 -12.83 -18.12
C VAL A 799 8.84 -13.15 -19.08
N GLN A 800 8.67 -14.42 -19.48
CA GLN A 800 7.49 -14.81 -20.23
C GLN A 800 6.33 -15.08 -19.26
N TYR A 801 5.15 -14.56 -19.54
CA TYR A 801 4.01 -14.74 -18.65
C TYR A 801 2.68 -14.76 -19.39
N ALA A 802 1.68 -15.28 -18.69
CA ALA A 802 0.30 -15.27 -19.12
C ALA A 802 -0.64 -14.95 -17.97
N GLY A 803 -1.83 -14.47 -18.33
CA GLY A 803 -2.92 -14.19 -17.41
C GLY A 803 -3.57 -15.46 -16.86
N THR A 804 -4.87 -15.35 -16.53
CA THR A 804 -5.73 -16.52 -16.29
C THR A 804 -6.08 -17.23 -17.60
N PRO A 805 -6.59 -18.48 -17.57
CA PRO A 805 -6.96 -19.19 -18.79
C PRO A 805 -7.99 -18.41 -19.62
N THR A 806 -7.66 -18.10 -20.88
CA THR A 806 -8.47 -17.32 -21.81
C THR A 806 -9.83 -17.98 -22.09
N ASN A 807 -9.89 -19.31 -22.12
CA ASN A 807 -11.13 -20.07 -22.32
C ASN A 807 -12.08 -20.08 -21.11
N GLU A 808 -11.64 -19.56 -19.97
CA GLU A 808 -12.43 -19.40 -18.74
C GLU A 808 -12.78 -17.91 -18.49
N ALA A 809 -12.39 -17.00 -19.39
CA ALA A 809 -12.72 -15.58 -19.30
C ALA A 809 -14.23 -15.32 -19.49
N GLY A 810 -14.76 -14.32 -18.78
CA GLY A 810 -16.17 -13.91 -18.91
C GLY A 810 -16.48 -13.27 -20.27
N ASP A 811 -15.57 -12.44 -20.79
CA ASP A 811 -15.58 -11.95 -22.18
C ASP A 811 -14.15 -12.08 -22.75
N ILE A 812 -14.00 -12.92 -23.77
CA ILE A 812 -12.72 -13.23 -24.41
C ILE A 812 -12.12 -11.98 -25.07
N ARG A 813 -12.94 -11.08 -25.62
CA ARG A 813 -12.43 -9.88 -26.29
C ARG A 813 -11.84 -8.91 -25.27
N TYR A 814 -12.48 -8.75 -24.12
CA TYR A 814 -11.90 -7.99 -23.01
C TYR A 814 -10.58 -8.59 -22.55
N GLU A 815 -10.51 -9.92 -22.38
CA GLU A 815 -9.29 -10.64 -22.03
C GLU A 815 -8.17 -10.41 -23.06
N MET A 816 -8.47 -10.46 -24.36
CA MET A 816 -7.51 -10.18 -25.43
C MET A 816 -6.94 -8.76 -25.33
N LEU A 817 -7.77 -7.76 -25.03
CA LEU A 817 -7.29 -6.40 -24.83
C LEU A 817 -6.39 -6.29 -23.59
N LYS A 818 -6.68 -7.01 -22.51
CA LYS A 818 -5.82 -7.08 -21.32
C LYS A 818 -4.50 -7.78 -21.56
N ILE A 819 -4.50 -8.84 -22.39
CA ILE A 819 -3.29 -9.51 -22.85
C ILE A 819 -2.40 -8.53 -23.62
N ILE A 820 -2.96 -7.77 -24.58
CA ILE A 820 -2.22 -6.76 -25.35
C ILE A 820 -1.74 -5.60 -24.46
N GLN A 821 -2.62 -5.09 -23.58
CA GLN A 821 -2.30 -3.99 -22.66
C GLN A 821 -1.11 -4.32 -21.76
N SER A 822 -1.00 -5.58 -21.35
CA SER A 822 0.04 -6.04 -20.44
C SER A 822 1.22 -6.72 -21.14
N GLY A 823 1.22 -6.86 -22.47
CA GLY A 823 2.26 -7.63 -23.19
C GLY A 823 2.30 -9.12 -22.86
N ALA A 824 1.19 -9.70 -22.39
CA ALA A 824 1.12 -11.10 -21.99
C ALA A 824 1.00 -12.06 -23.19
N SER A 825 1.18 -13.35 -22.93
CA SER A 825 0.88 -14.43 -23.89
C SER A 825 -0.47 -15.09 -23.59
N PRO A 826 -1.15 -15.69 -24.59
CA PRO A 826 -2.37 -16.45 -24.37
C PRO A 826 -2.12 -17.75 -23.60
N TYR A 827 -3.09 -18.14 -22.78
CA TYR A 827 -3.04 -19.35 -21.97
C TYR A 827 -4.40 -20.05 -21.99
N PHE A 828 -4.41 -21.34 -22.32
CA PHE A 828 -5.63 -22.14 -22.37
C PHE A 828 -5.52 -23.38 -21.48
N LEU A 829 -6.65 -23.74 -20.87
CA LEU A 829 -6.82 -24.94 -20.05
C LEU A 829 -7.66 -25.97 -20.83
N LEU A 830 -7.04 -26.98 -21.44
CA LEU A 830 -7.74 -27.90 -22.35
C LEU A 830 -7.44 -29.36 -22.04
N SER A 831 -8.47 -30.20 -22.12
CA SER A 831 -8.41 -31.65 -21.98
C SER A 831 -8.87 -32.33 -23.27
N TYR A 832 -8.21 -33.42 -23.64
CA TYR A 832 -8.43 -34.08 -24.92
C TYR A 832 -9.67 -34.99 -24.95
N GLN A 833 -9.93 -35.71 -23.84
CA GLN A 833 -10.98 -36.73 -23.77
C GLN A 833 -11.66 -36.78 -22.40
N ASN A 834 -12.79 -37.49 -22.32
CA ASN A 834 -13.54 -37.76 -21.08
C ASN A 834 -13.97 -36.51 -20.27
N ILE A 835 -14.07 -35.34 -20.90
CA ILE A 835 -14.39 -34.04 -20.28
C ILE A 835 -15.73 -34.09 -19.53
N GLN A 836 -16.71 -34.84 -20.04
CA GLN A 836 -18.01 -35.05 -19.40
C GLN A 836 -17.90 -35.61 -17.97
N LYS A 837 -16.80 -36.30 -17.64
CA LYS A 837 -16.55 -36.87 -16.32
C LYS A 837 -16.17 -35.83 -15.27
N LEU A 838 -15.70 -34.64 -15.67
CA LEU A 838 -15.44 -33.53 -14.74
C LEU A 838 -16.71 -33.09 -14.01
N LYS A 839 -17.87 -33.17 -14.67
CA LYS A 839 -19.18 -32.84 -14.08
C LYS A 839 -19.62 -33.80 -12.97
N GLU A 840 -19.06 -35.01 -12.95
CA GLU A 840 -19.36 -36.02 -11.93
C GLU A 840 -18.55 -35.79 -10.63
N ASP A 841 -17.49 -34.97 -10.67
CA ASP A 841 -16.69 -34.60 -9.50
C ASP A 841 -17.00 -33.16 -9.08
N TRP A 842 -17.54 -32.98 -7.88
CA TRP A 842 -17.96 -31.68 -7.36
C TRP A 842 -16.81 -30.64 -7.24
N ARG A 843 -15.55 -31.06 -7.19
CA ARG A 843 -14.36 -30.18 -7.11
C ARG A 843 -13.89 -29.73 -8.48
N LEU A 844 -14.09 -30.59 -9.48
CA LEU A 844 -13.62 -30.40 -10.85
C LEU A 844 -14.72 -29.91 -11.79
N SER A 845 -15.98 -29.95 -11.37
CA SER A 845 -17.13 -29.44 -12.13
C SER A 845 -17.07 -27.94 -12.44
N ARG A 846 -16.19 -27.19 -11.76
CA ARG A 846 -15.86 -25.80 -12.09
C ARG A 846 -15.17 -25.66 -13.45
N TYR A 847 -14.53 -26.71 -13.96
CA TYR A 847 -13.90 -26.72 -15.27
C TYR A 847 -14.94 -27.17 -16.29
N TYR A 848 -15.66 -26.21 -16.87
CA TYR A 848 -16.76 -26.47 -17.80
C TYR A 848 -16.41 -26.14 -19.25
N SER A 849 -15.37 -25.33 -19.49
CA SER A 849 -15.00 -24.82 -20.82
C SER A 849 -13.64 -25.39 -21.30
N VAL A 850 -13.40 -26.68 -21.12
CA VAL A 850 -12.06 -27.28 -21.26
C VAL A 850 -11.93 -28.36 -22.35
N SER A 851 -12.89 -28.52 -23.25
CA SER A 851 -12.79 -29.52 -24.33
C SER A 851 -11.89 -29.02 -25.46
N TYR A 852 -10.77 -29.71 -25.71
CA TYR A 852 -9.85 -29.36 -26.79
C TYR A 852 -10.52 -29.40 -28.17
N GLU A 853 -11.30 -30.45 -28.46
CA GLU A 853 -12.03 -30.58 -29.74
C GLU A 853 -12.95 -29.40 -30.01
N ILE A 854 -13.64 -28.89 -28.97
CA ILE A 854 -14.57 -27.76 -29.10
C ILE A 854 -13.82 -26.44 -29.28
N TRP A 855 -12.69 -26.29 -28.57
CA TRP A 855 -11.93 -25.05 -28.56
C TRP A 855 -10.89 -24.94 -29.69
N PHE A 856 -10.63 -25.99 -30.46
CA PHE A 856 -9.53 -26.03 -31.41
C PHE A 856 -9.53 -24.85 -32.40
N ASP A 857 -10.65 -24.61 -33.09
CA ASP A 857 -10.77 -23.54 -34.08
C ASP A 857 -10.69 -22.15 -33.43
N ASP A 858 -11.33 -21.96 -32.28
CA ASP A 858 -11.33 -20.70 -31.54
C ASP A 858 -9.95 -20.38 -30.95
N LEU A 859 -9.24 -21.39 -30.42
CA LEU A 859 -7.87 -21.26 -29.96
C LEU A 859 -6.98 -20.77 -31.10
N ILE A 860 -7.06 -21.38 -32.29
CA ILE A 860 -6.25 -20.97 -33.45
C ILE A 860 -6.58 -19.53 -33.84
N LYS A 861 -7.86 -19.19 -33.92
CA LYS A 861 -8.33 -17.84 -34.23
C LYS A 861 -7.76 -16.80 -33.26
N TYR A 862 -7.96 -16.98 -31.96
CA TYR A 862 -7.53 -16.01 -30.96
C TYR A 862 -6.01 -15.95 -30.81
N TYR A 863 -5.32 -17.10 -30.92
CA TYR A 863 -3.86 -17.13 -30.95
C TYR A 863 -3.32 -16.33 -32.13
N ASN A 864 -3.83 -16.51 -33.34
CA ASN A 864 -3.32 -15.80 -34.51
C ASN A 864 -3.52 -14.29 -34.40
N ILE A 865 -4.67 -13.83 -33.87
CA ILE A 865 -4.90 -12.39 -33.63
C ILE A 865 -3.85 -11.82 -32.67
N LEU A 866 -3.59 -12.52 -31.56
CA LEU A 866 -2.61 -12.07 -30.56
C LEU A 866 -1.17 -12.18 -31.07
N ASN A 867 -0.84 -13.26 -31.77
CA ASN A 867 0.49 -13.48 -32.34
C ASN A 867 0.83 -12.42 -33.39
N ASP A 868 -0.10 -12.14 -34.31
CA ASP A 868 0.10 -11.09 -35.32
C ASP A 868 0.22 -9.71 -34.70
N ALA A 869 -0.45 -9.47 -33.58
CA ALA A 869 -0.30 -8.23 -32.84
C ALA A 869 1.08 -8.11 -32.14
N LEU A 870 1.54 -9.17 -31.46
CA LEU A 870 2.59 -9.06 -30.42
C LEU A 870 3.93 -9.73 -30.77
N LYS A 871 4.03 -10.54 -31.83
CA LYS A 871 5.24 -11.36 -32.11
C LYS A 871 6.54 -10.56 -32.20
N ASP A 872 6.49 -9.33 -32.71
CA ASP A 872 7.65 -8.45 -32.85
C ASP A 872 7.88 -7.53 -31.63
N CYS A 873 7.00 -7.60 -30.63
CA CYS A 873 7.09 -6.84 -29.39
C CYS A 873 7.71 -7.63 -28.22
N GLN A 874 7.99 -8.93 -28.38
CA GLN A 874 8.39 -9.83 -27.27
C GLN A 874 9.65 -9.39 -26.49
N SER A 875 10.60 -8.73 -27.17
CA SER A 875 11.83 -8.22 -26.55
C SER A 875 11.78 -6.70 -26.28
N ALA A 876 10.75 -6.02 -26.78
CA ALA A 876 10.57 -4.60 -26.57
C ALA A 876 9.94 -4.36 -25.19
N THR A 877 10.51 -3.45 -24.41
CA THR A 877 9.88 -2.96 -23.18
C THR A 877 8.60 -2.20 -23.46
N LEU A 878 7.62 -2.30 -22.54
CA LEU A 878 6.51 -1.37 -22.50
C LEU A 878 7.01 0.00 -22.01
N GLU A 879 6.74 1.05 -22.79
CA GLU A 879 7.17 2.42 -22.51
C GLU A 879 6.09 3.28 -21.87
N GLY A 880 4.81 2.99 -22.12
CA GLY A 880 3.70 3.68 -21.47
C GLY A 880 2.33 3.07 -21.80
N CYS A 881 1.34 3.38 -20.96
CA CYS A 881 -0.07 3.03 -21.17
C CYS A 881 -0.94 4.24 -20.78
N GLU A 882 -1.16 5.13 -21.73
CA GLU A 882 -1.94 6.34 -21.50
C GLU A 882 -3.44 6.04 -21.61
N PHE A 883 -4.25 6.56 -20.69
CA PHE A 883 -5.71 6.47 -20.80
C PHE A 883 -6.25 7.72 -21.48
N LEU A 884 -7.00 7.53 -22.55
CA LEU A 884 -7.48 8.60 -23.40
C LEU A 884 -8.98 8.84 -23.17
N TYR A 885 -9.39 10.09 -23.29
CA TYR A 885 -10.77 10.41 -23.63
C TYR A 885 -10.99 10.09 -25.12
N ALA A 886 -12.16 9.55 -25.43
CA ALA A 886 -12.57 9.25 -26.80
C ALA A 886 -14.04 9.64 -26.98
N GLU A 887 -14.48 9.75 -28.23
CA GLU A 887 -15.87 10.07 -28.55
C GLU A 887 -16.62 8.80 -28.97
N ARG A 888 -17.67 8.45 -28.23
CA ARG A 888 -18.59 7.39 -28.64
C ARG A 888 -19.24 7.79 -29.96
N ILE A 889 -19.37 6.85 -30.88
CA ILE A 889 -20.14 7.05 -32.11
C ILE A 889 -21.64 6.82 -31.77
N PRO A 890 -22.48 7.88 -31.77
CA PRO A 890 -23.91 7.75 -31.51
C PRO A 890 -24.64 7.04 -32.65
N THR A 891 -25.83 6.51 -32.36
CA THR A 891 -26.69 5.91 -33.39
C THR A 891 -27.38 7.00 -34.23
N ASP A 892 -27.84 6.65 -35.43
CA ASP A 892 -28.57 7.59 -36.31
C ASP A 892 -29.80 8.21 -35.62
N ASP A 893 -30.49 7.43 -34.78
CA ASP A 893 -31.66 7.89 -34.00
C ASP A 893 -31.26 8.92 -32.93
N GLU A 894 -30.12 8.72 -32.25
CA GLU A 894 -29.60 9.66 -31.26
C GLU A 894 -29.16 10.97 -31.92
N ILE A 895 -28.52 10.90 -33.09
CA ILE A 895 -28.14 12.08 -33.88
C ILE A 895 -29.40 12.87 -34.29
N ALA A 896 -30.46 12.18 -34.71
CA ALA A 896 -31.73 12.82 -35.06
C ALA A 896 -32.39 13.48 -33.85
N ALA A 897 -32.34 12.85 -32.67
CA ALA A 897 -32.86 13.40 -31.43
C ALA A 897 -32.08 14.65 -30.98
N ASP A 898 -30.75 14.61 -31.01
CA ASP A 898 -29.89 15.75 -30.67
C ASP A 898 -30.14 16.94 -31.60
N LYS A 899 -30.32 16.66 -32.91
CA LYS A 899 -30.67 17.70 -33.87
C LYS A 899 -32.03 18.33 -33.57
N ALA A 900 -33.03 17.52 -33.24
CA ALA A 900 -34.36 18.03 -32.88
C ALA A 900 -34.33 18.86 -31.58
N GLU A 901 -33.53 18.45 -30.59
CA GLU A 901 -33.32 19.21 -29.35
C GLU A 901 -32.60 20.54 -29.61
N ALA A 902 -31.55 20.54 -30.45
CA ALA A 902 -30.85 21.76 -30.85
C ALA A 902 -31.76 22.72 -31.65
N ASP A 903 -32.57 22.19 -32.58
CA ASP A 903 -33.55 22.98 -33.34
C ASP A 903 -34.62 23.58 -32.41
N LEU A 904 -35.03 22.87 -31.35
CA LEU A 904 -35.96 23.37 -30.34
C LEU A 904 -35.32 24.47 -29.49
N LEU A 905 -34.10 24.27 -28.99
CA LEU A 905 -33.36 25.27 -28.22
C LEU A 905 -33.15 26.57 -29.04
N ALA A 906 -32.78 26.44 -30.31
CA ALA A 906 -32.64 27.59 -31.21
C ALA A 906 -33.98 28.33 -31.42
N GLN A 907 -35.10 27.60 -31.48
CA GLN A 907 -36.43 28.21 -31.55
C GLN A 907 -36.78 28.94 -30.24
N GLU A 908 -36.51 28.32 -29.08
CA GLU A 908 -36.77 28.94 -27.77
C GLU A 908 -35.91 30.19 -27.54
N GLU A 909 -34.63 30.17 -27.95
CA GLU A 909 -33.74 31.34 -27.90
C GLU A 909 -34.22 32.45 -28.84
N ALA A 910 -34.65 32.12 -30.05
CA ALA A 910 -35.22 33.09 -30.98
C ALA A 910 -36.53 33.70 -30.45
N GLU A 911 -37.41 32.91 -29.85
CA GLU A 911 -38.62 33.42 -29.20
C GLU A 911 -38.30 34.28 -27.98
N ALA A 912 -37.30 33.92 -27.18
CA ALA A 912 -36.87 34.70 -26.03
C ALA A 912 -36.27 36.04 -26.46
N LEU A 913 -35.48 36.05 -27.52
CA LEU A 913 -34.95 37.28 -28.13
C LEU A 913 -36.08 38.14 -28.68
N ALA A 914 -37.03 37.56 -29.42
CA ALA A 914 -38.21 38.28 -29.94
C ALA A 914 -39.06 38.89 -28.81
N LYS A 915 -39.27 38.16 -27.70
CA LYS A 915 -39.97 38.69 -26.52
C LYS A 915 -39.19 39.81 -25.84
N LYS A 916 -37.85 39.73 -25.82
CA LYS A 916 -36.98 40.79 -25.28
C LYS A 916 -37.06 42.05 -26.15
N GLU A 917 -37.06 41.90 -27.47
CA GLU A 917 -37.24 42.99 -28.44
C GLU A 917 -38.64 43.61 -28.35
N GLU A 918 -39.70 42.79 -28.27
CA GLU A 918 -41.08 43.28 -28.10
C GLU A 918 -41.24 44.07 -26.78
N LYS A 919 -40.64 43.57 -25.69
CA LYS A 919 -40.64 44.27 -24.40
C LYS A 919 -39.88 45.60 -24.48
N ALA A 920 -38.76 45.66 -25.21
CA ALA A 920 -38.01 46.89 -25.46
C ALA A 920 -38.85 47.89 -26.28
N ALA A 921 -39.51 47.43 -27.35
CA ALA A 921 -40.40 48.24 -28.18
C ALA A 921 -41.60 48.77 -27.38
N ARG A 922 -42.21 47.95 -26.52
CA ARG A 922 -43.32 48.38 -25.64
C ARG A 922 -42.87 49.37 -24.58
N ALA A 923 -41.65 49.23 -24.06
CA ALA A 923 -41.08 50.20 -23.13
C ALA A 923 -40.81 51.55 -23.82
N ALA A 924 -40.31 51.54 -25.07
CA ALA A 924 -40.16 52.73 -25.89
C ALA A 924 -41.51 53.43 -26.15
N ALA A 925 -42.53 52.68 -26.58
CA ALA A 925 -43.87 53.22 -26.81
C ALA A 925 -44.54 53.76 -25.52
N LEU A 926 -44.30 53.13 -24.37
CA LEU A 926 -44.79 53.65 -23.08
C LEU A 926 -44.07 54.95 -22.68
N LYS A 927 -42.77 55.06 -23.00
CA LYS A 927 -41.99 56.27 -22.78
C LYS A 927 -42.51 57.42 -23.66
N GLU A 928 -42.78 57.16 -24.94
CA GLU A 928 -43.43 58.13 -25.83
C GLU A 928 -44.82 58.52 -25.33
N ARG A 929 -45.64 57.56 -24.89
CA ARG A 929 -46.99 57.86 -24.41
C ARG A 929 -47.00 58.64 -23.10
N LYS A 930 -46.05 58.36 -22.19
CA LYS A 930 -45.85 59.15 -20.97
C LYS A 930 -45.38 60.56 -21.31
N ALA A 931 -44.44 60.72 -22.24
CA ALA A 931 -44.02 62.04 -22.72
C ALA A 931 -45.21 62.82 -23.32
N ALA A 932 -46.10 62.14 -24.06
CA ALA A 932 -47.31 62.76 -24.61
C ALA A 932 -48.37 63.10 -23.54
N GLU A 933 -48.58 62.25 -22.54
CA GLU A 933 -49.47 62.52 -21.39
C GLU A 933 -48.94 63.68 -20.53
N GLU A 934 -47.64 63.72 -20.26
CA GLU A 934 -46.97 64.76 -19.46
C GLU A 934 -47.01 66.13 -20.17
N ALA A 935 -46.85 66.14 -21.49
CA ALA A 935 -47.04 67.36 -22.29
C ALA A 935 -48.51 67.83 -22.35
N ALA A 936 -49.47 66.90 -22.41
CA ALA A 936 -50.90 67.23 -22.36
C ALA A 936 -51.33 67.79 -20.99
N GLU A 937 -50.74 67.30 -19.89
CA GLU A 937 -51.03 67.76 -18.53
C GLU A 937 -50.42 69.14 -18.23
N LEU A 938 -49.31 69.48 -18.88
CA LEU A 938 -48.66 70.80 -18.82
C LEU A 938 -49.24 71.84 -19.80
N GLY A 939 -50.22 71.47 -20.63
CA GLY A 939 -50.81 72.37 -21.63
C GLY A 939 -49.83 72.78 -22.74
N ILE A 940 -48.83 71.93 -23.01
CA ILE A 940 -47.81 72.14 -24.05
C ILE A 940 -48.34 71.59 -25.36
N ASP A 941 -48.37 72.43 -26.39
CA ASP A 941 -48.69 72.02 -27.76
C ASP A 941 -47.49 71.22 -28.33
N LEU A 942 -47.63 69.90 -28.35
CA LEU A 942 -46.60 68.95 -28.81
C LEU A 942 -46.18 69.17 -30.27
N GLU A 943 -47.04 69.76 -31.12
CA GLU A 943 -46.66 70.12 -32.49
C GLU A 943 -45.72 71.34 -32.52
N ALA A 944 -45.78 72.23 -31.51
CA ALA A 944 -44.92 73.40 -31.40
C ALA A 944 -43.53 73.05 -30.80
N GLU A 945 -43.44 72.05 -29.91
CA GLU A 945 -42.16 71.56 -29.39
C GLU A 945 -41.43 70.62 -30.36
N ALA A 946 -42.14 69.80 -31.16
CA ALA A 946 -41.53 69.02 -32.23
C ALA A 946 -40.89 69.93 -33.30
N ALA A 947 -41.55 71.05 -33.64
CA ALA A 947 -40.98 72.06 -34.53
C ALA A 947 -39.78 72.83 -33.92
N ALA A 948 -39.72 72.96 -32.59
CA ALA A 948 -38.59 73.57 -31.89
C ALA A 948 -37.39 72.60 -31.74
N ALA A 949 -37.65 71.29 -31.62
CA ALA A 949 -36.63 70.25 -31.60
C ALA A 949 -36.04 69.99 -33.01
N GLU A 950 -36.86 70.09 -34.06
CA GLU A 950 -36.38 70.02 -35.46
C GLU A 950 -35.58 71.29 -35.84
N ALA A 951 -35.89 72.46 -35.24
CA ALA A 951 -35.10 73.68 -35.38
C ALA A 951 -33.82 73.72 -34.51
N ALA A 952 -33.72 72.90 -33.47
CA ALA A 952 -32.51 72.77 -32.63
C ALA A 952 -31.59 71.61 -33.08
N ALA A 953 -32.04 70.75 -34.00
CA ALA A 953 -31.24 69.69 -34.61
C ALA A 953 -30.46 70.15 -35.86
N GLU A 954 -30.63 71.40 -36.31
CA GLU A 954 -29.87 71.98 -37.44
C GLU A 954 -28.67 72.84 -37.02
N GLU A 955 -28.28 72.85 -35.74
CA GLU A 955 -27.10 73.58 -35.26
C GLU A 955 -26.21 72.77 -34.30
N THR A 956 -26.00 71.47 -34.57
CA THR A 956 -24.81 70.72 -34.13
C THR A 956 -24.51 69.57 -35.10
N ALA A 957 -24.13 69.93 -36.32
CA ALA A 957 -23.44 69.04 -37.25
C ALA A 957 -22.01 69.59 -37.45
N ALA A 958 -21.18 69.48 -36.41
CA ALA A 958 -19.74 69.70 -36.42
C ALA A 958 -19.14 69.28 -35.08
N ASP A 959 -18.96 67.97 -34.89
CA ASP A 959 -17.75 67.38 -34.26
C ASP A 959 -17.89 65.84 -34.28
N ASP A 960 -17.96 65.30 -35.50
CA ASP A 960 -17.60 63.91 -35.79
C ASP A 960 -16.08 63.86 -36.01
N ALA A 961 -15.30 63.53 -34.97
CA ALA A 961 -13.95 62.95 -35.05
C ALA A 961 -13.28 62.87 -33.66
N ALA A 962 -13.82 62.11 -32.70
CA ALA A 962 -13.08 61.81 -31.45
C ALA A 962 -13.61 60.59 -30.66
N ALA A 963 -14.21 59.60 -31.32
CA ALA A 963 -14.69 58.38 -30.65
C ALA A 963 -14.42 57.10 -31.46
N ALA A 964 -13.33 57.09 -32.24
CA ALA A 964 -12.85 55.92 -32.98
C ALA A 964 -11.49 55.40 -32.48
N GLU A 965 -10.98 55.90 -31.34
CA GLU A 965 -9.70 55.46 -30.75
C GLU A 965 -9.88 54.73 -29.39
N GLY A 966 -11.11 54.39 -29.00
CA GLY A 966 -11.40 53.66 -27.75
C GLY A 966 -11.73 52.17 -27.92
N GLU A 967 -12.07 51.71 -29.13
CA GLU A 967 -12.43 50.31 -29.40
C GLU A 967 -11.30 49.51 -30.07
N ALA A 968 -10.18 50.15 -30.44
CA ALA A 968 -9.03 49.47 -31.02
C ALA A 968 -8.03 48.94 -29.97
N ASP A 969 -7.97 49.53 -28.77
CA ASP A 969 -7.08 49.05 -27.68
C ASP A 969 -7.71 47.86 -26.92
N ALA A 970 -9.04 47.83 -26.76
CA ALA A 970 -9.74 46.69 -26.14
C ALA A 970 -9.67 45.42 -27.01
N ALA A 971 -9.69 45.57 -28.35
CA ALA A 971 -9.53 44.46 -29.28
C ALA A 971 -8.06 43.99 -29.43
N ALA A 972 -7.09 44.83 -29.07
CA ALA A 972 -5.67 44.47 -29.04
C ALA A 972 -5.29 43.75 -27.74
N GLU A 973 -5.84 44.16 -26.59
CA GLU A 973 -5.68 43.44 -25.30
C GLU A 973 -6.38 42.07 -25.29
N GLU A 974 -7.54 41.91 -25.94
CA GLU A 974 -8.17 40.60 -26.14
C GLU A 974 -7.38 39.70 -27.11
N ALA A 975 -6.65 40.27 -28.08
CA ALA A 975 -5.84 39.52 -29.04
C ALA A 975 -4.50 39.05 -28.44
N ASP A 976 -3.88 39.82 -27.54
CA ASP A 976 -2.66 39.41 -26.81
C ASP A 976 -3.00 38.41 -25.68
N ALA A 977 -4.15 38.55 -25.00
CA ALA A 977 -4.64 37.55 -24.04
C ALA A 977 -4.99 36.21 -24.71
N ALA A 978 -5.52 36.24 -25.94
CA ALA A 978 -5.78 35.03 -26.74
C ALA A 978 -4.50 34.39 -27.31
N ALA A 979 -3.38 35.13 -27.37
CA ALA A 979 -2.09 34.63 -27.84
C ALA A 979 -1.28 33.95 -26.73
N GLU A 980 -1.43 34.35 -25.45
CA GLU A 980 -0.84 33.65 -24.29
C GLU A 980 -1.62 32.40 -23.87
N GLU A 981 -2.91 32.30 -24.17
CA GLU A 981 -3.72 31.08 -23.96
C GLU A 981 -3.43 29.95 -24.98
N ALA A 982 -2.65 30.24 -26.04
CA ALA A 982 -2.39 29.33 -27.14
C ALA A 982 -1.34 28.24 -26.85
N ASP A 983 -0.59 28.33 -25.74
CA ASP A 983 0.49 27.40 -25.40
C ASP A 983 0.23 26.57 -24.11
N ALA A 984 -0.95 26.72 -23.51
CA ALA A 984 -1.42 25.77 -22.48
C ALA A 984 -2.03 24.54 -23.16
N PRO A 985 -1.74 23.30 -22.70
CA PRO A 985 -2.39 22.11 -23.23
C PRO A 985 -3.90 22.24 -23.04
N LYS A 986 -4.64 22.39 -24.15
CA LYS A 986 -6.10 22.48 -24.13
C LYS A 986 -6.66 21.28 -23.38
N GLU A 987 -7.29 21.54 -22.24
CA GLU A 987 -8.02 20.51 -21.49
C GLU A 987 -9.08 19.91 -22.43
N TYR A 988 -9.22 18.58 -22.44
CA TYR A 988 -10.13 17.92 -23.36
C TYR A 988 -11.56 18.42 -23.17
N GLU A 989 -12.15 19.02 -24.20
CA GLU A 989 -13.55 19.47 -24.18
C GLU A 989 -14.49 18.26 -24.23
N LYS A 990 -15.11 17.97 -23.09
CA LYS A 990 -16.06 16.85 -22.97
C LYS A 990 -17.37 17.20 -23.69
N THR A 991 -17.80 16.31 -24.57
CA THR A 991 -19.13 16.31 -25.20
C THR A 991 -20.08 15.36 -24.48
N LYS A 992 -21.35 15.34 -24.91
CA LYS A 992 -22.36 14.34 -24.51
C LYS A 992 -21.89 12.89 -24.73
N TYR A 993 -21.02 12.65 -25.70
CA TYR A 993 -20.57 11.33 -26.12
C TYR A 993 -19.15 10.98 -25.67
N THR A 994 -18.49 11.84 -24.89
CA THR A 994 -17.17 11.54 -24.35
C THR A 994 -17.20 10.34 -23.41
N THR A 995 -16.28 9.40 -23.63
CA THR A 995 -16.16 8.19 -22.82
C THR A 995 -15.65 8.48 -21.42
N ALA A 996 -15.96 7.58 -20.48
CA ALA A 996 -15.28 7.60 -19.18
C ALA A 996 -13.77 7.35 -19.36
N LEU A 997 -12.94 8.11 -18.65
CA LEU A 997 -11.49 7.93 -18.67
C LEU A 997 -11.14 6.54 -18.16
N GLY A 998 -10.22 5.84 -18.82
CA GLY A 998 -9.81 4.48 -18.45
C GLY A 998 -10.45 3.38 -19.30
N THR A 999 -11.40 3.74 -20.16
CA THR A 999 -12.08 2.80 -21.06
C THR A 999 -11.46 2.74 -22.45
N VAL A 1000 -10.56 3.67 -22.78
CA VAL A 1000 -9.71 3.66 -23.97
C VAL A 1000 -8.27 3.86 -23.54
N ALA A 1001 -7.35 3.06 -24.09
CA ALA A 1001 -5.94 3.10 -23.71
C ALA A 1001 -5.01 3.09 -24.93
N LYS A 1002 -3.91 3.84 -24.85
CA LYS A 1002 -2.81 3.87 -25.82
C LYS A 1002 -1.56 3.24 -25.19
N VAL A 1003 -1.12 2.12 -25.74
CA VAL A 1003 -0.01 1.32 -25.20
C VAL A 1003 1.17 1.42 -26.15
N SER A 1004 2.32 1.85 -25.67
CA SER A 1004 3.52 2.08 -26.48
C SER A 1004 4.65 1.14 -26.10
N TYR A 1005 5.31 0.55 -27.10
CA TYR A 1005 6.48 -0.31 -26.95
C TYR A 1005 7.75 0.38 -27.42
N SER A 1006 8.91 -0.01 -26.88
CA SER A 1006 10.20 0.63 -27.21
C SER A 1006 10.70 0.38 -28.63
N ASN A 1007 10.10 -0.57 -29.37
CA ASN A 1007 10.34 -0.78 -30.79
C ASN A 1007 9.51 0.17 -31.69
N GLY A 1008 8.68 1.04 -31.11
CA GLY A 1008 7.84 2.01 -31.83
C GLY A 1008 6.42 1.51 -32.14
N VAL A 1009 6.07 0.27 -31.78
CA VAL A 1009 4.71 -0.25 -31.95
C VAL A 1009 3.77 0.39 -30.91
N VAL A 1010 2.60 0.83 -31.37
CA VAL A 1010 1.56 1.44 -30.55
C VAL A 1010 0.24 0.72 -30.74
N PHE A 1011 -0.49 0.51 -29.65
CA PHE A 1011 -1.85 -0.03 -29.67
C PHE A 1011 -2.84 0.97 -29.11
N TYR A 1012 -3.97 1.16 -29.80
CA TYR A 1012 -5.15 1.82 -29.23
C TYR A 1012 -6.19 0.75 -28.91
N LEU A 1013 -6.61 0.68 -27.66
CA LEU A 1013 -7.49 -0.37 -27.11
C LEU A 1013 -8.82 0.27 -26.71
N ASN A 1014 -9.94 -0.28 -27.18
CA ASN A 1014 -11.27 0.15 -26.76
C ASN A 1014 -11.94 -0.90 -25.87
N PHE A 1015 -11.99 -0.66 -24.57
CA PHE A 1015 -12.64 -1.54 -23.59
C PHE A 1015 -14.16 -1.33 -23.51
N ASN A 1016 -14.73 -0.37 -24.24
CA ASN A 1016 -16.17 -0.13 -24.25
C ASN A 1016 -16.91 -1.17 -25.10
N SER A 1017 -18.18 -1.37 -24.77
CA SER A 1017 -19.12 -2.19 -25.55
C SER A 1017 -19.70 -1.46 -26.78
N PHE A 1018 -19.14 -0.30 -27.14
CA PHE A 1018 -19.58 0.53 -28.27
C PHE A 1018 -18.36 1.10 -29.00
N ASN A 1019 -18.57 1.56 -30.25
CA ASN A 1019 -17.52 2.11 -31.09
C ASN A 1019 -17.13 3.51 -30.61
N VAL A 1020 -15.84 3.81 -30.71
CA VAL A 1020 -15.27 5.11 -30.31
C VAL A 1020 -14.40 5.68 -31.41
N THR A 1021 -14.22 7.00 -31.40
CA THR A 1021 -13.24 7.71 -32.22
C THR A 1021 -12.18 8.33 -31.32
N VAL A 1022 -10.91 8.07 -31.64
CA VAL A 1022 -9.75 8.64 -30.92
C VAL A 1022 -8.69 9.03 -31.95
N GLU A 1023 -8.15 10.25 -31.84
CA GLU A 1023 -7.15 10.81 -32.77
C GLU A 1023 -7.52 10.63 -34.27
N GLY A 1024 -8.82 10.71 -34.60
CA GLY A 1024 -9.34 10.55 -35.97
C GLY A 1024 -9.48 9.09 -36.45
N GLN A 1025 -9.24 8.09 -35.60
CA GLN A 1025 -9.43 6.68 -35.91
C GLN A 1025 -10.66 6.10 -35.20
N THR A 1026 -11.48 5.33 -35.93
CA THR A 1026 -12.60 4.57 -35.36
C THR A 1026 -12.12 3.23 -34.83
N ILE A 1027 -12.34 2.96 -33.55
CA ILE A 1027 -12.08 1.68 -32.91
C ILE A 1027 -13.41 1.03 -32.55
N GLU A 1028 -13.66 -0.16 -33.07
CA GLU A 1028 -14.86 -0.92 -32.75
C GLU A 1028 -14.92 -1.33 -31.28
N ALA A 1029 -16.12 -1.65 -30.81
CA ALA A 1029 -16.36 -2.16 -29.46
C ALA A 1029 -15.49 -3.39 -29.14
N LEU A 1030 -14.76 -3.35 -28.02
CA LEU A 1030 -13.90 -4.45 -27.57
C LEU A 1030 -12.90 -4.91 -28.65
N GLN A 1031 -12.29 -3.95 -29.35
CA GLN A 1031 -11.27 -4.15 -30.39
C GLN A 1031 -10.06 -3.24 -30.15
N PHE A 1032 -9.01 -3.48 -30.96
CA PHE A 1032 -7.79 -2.67 -30.94
C PHE A 1032 -7.36 -2.27 -32.35
N ILE A 1033 -6.55 -1.21 -32.43
CA ILE A 1033 -5.78 -0.84 -33.61
C ILE A 1033 -4.30 -0.92 -33.25
N ARG A 1034 -3.50 -1.48 -34.15
CA ARG A 1034 -2.03 -1.52 -34.07
C ARG A 1034 -1.44 -0.56 -35.09
N VAL A 1035 -0.52 0.29 -34.66
CA VAL A 1035 0.21 1.27 -35.48
C VAL A 1035 1.71 1.01 -35.32
N GLY A 1036 2.46 1.04 -36.43
CA GLY A 1036 3.90 0.74 -36.46
C GLY A 1036 4.19 -0.54 -37.21
#